data_AF-A0A5A7PC34-F1
#
_entry.id   AF-A0A5A7PC34-F1
#
_cell.length_a   1.000
_cell.length_b   1.000
_cell.length_c   1.000
_cell.angle_alpha   90.00
_cell.angle_beta   90.00
_cell.angle_gamma   90.00
#
_symmetry.space_group_name_H-M   'P 1'
#
loop_
_entity.id
_entity.type
_entity.pdbx_description
1 polymer ?
#
loop_
_entity_poly.entity_id
_entity_poly.type
_entity_poly.pdbx_seq_one_letter_code
_entity_poly.pdbx_strand_id
1 'polypeptide(L)'
;MVGLNPVFSTYSSGFIEELLMMGTTKVYIVYYSLYGHVESMAREIQKGANAVPGVEATLWQVPETLPERVLMKMKAPNKANDVPEIKPEQLVEADGFLFGFPSRFGVMAAQCKAFFDATQDIWATQALAGKPAGIFWSTGFHGGGQELTALTAITQLAHHGMIFVPLGYTFGSGMFEMEQVKGGSSYGAGTYAADGSRQPTELELKQAFHQGKYVAEITRKLKTLQKNSVEESLDSDYNVKIEQSDDDEMFKKNVDLSFSVECSLANSLCFLKMAPQTRGISFPKVVIERDSDTEESSSEGEDEDEEAQSDVGEESDEEPAQPEVNEASTSTRAKREPITISLKKVCKVCKKPGHEAGFRGATYIDCPMKPCFLCKMPGHTTMTCPHRVATEYGVSPAPHKSTHNSVEYVFERQIRCRISAIKPPHVIPNRVNCAVIRYHSRRITCLEFHPTRNNILISGDKKGQLGVWDYAKVHEKTVYSNIHGCILNNMKFNPSKDETIYGASSDGTLSITELETGISSSLLNLNPNGWQGPSRWRMLYGLDLNSDKGVLVAADNVGRLYMVDMRSNSVTGKPILIHKKGSKVTGLHCHPLQPDLLLSCGNDHFARIWDMRNLEAGSSIHDLPHKRVVNSAYFSPQTGSKILTTSQDNRIRVWDSIFGNLDSPSREIVHSHDFNRHLTPFRAEWDPKDTSESLVVVGRYISENYDGVALHPIDFIDVSTGQLVAEVIDPNITTITPVNKLHPRDDVLASGSSRSIFIWRPQENIELKRPRDESKIILCGKGEKPRKGKLDDESGDDFDNDKYSSKSYKNKTKPALRSKAHVSKRKC
;
A
#
# COMPACT_ATOMS: atom_id res chain seq x y z
N MET A 1 34.37 -66.47 -24.83
CA MET A 1 34.22 -65.07 -25.32
C MET A 1 33.38 -64.29 -24.32
N VAL A 2 33.50 -62.96 -24.33
CA VAL A 2 32.67 -61.89 -23.73
C VAL A 2 31.30 -62.32 -23.13
N GLY A 3 30.85 -61.86 -21.96
CA GLY A 3 31.43 -60.93 -20.97
C GLY A 3 30.36 -60.34 -20.01
N LEU A 4 30.76 -59.36 -19.18
CA LEU A 4 29.97 -58.57 -18.19
C LEU A 4 29.67 -59.20 -16.81
N ASN A 5 30.18 -58.54 -15.77
CA ASN A 5 29.65 -58.58 -14.39
C ASN A 5 28.55 -57.51 -14.20
N PRO A 6 27.80 -57.55 -13.10
CA PRO A 6 27.71 -56.36 -12.25
C PRO A 6 28.01 -56.65 -10.77
N VAL A 7 28.50 -55.63 -10.05
CA VAL A 7 28.75 -55.66 -8.60
C VAL A 7 27.61 -54.95 -7.86
N PHE A 8 27.20 -55.49 -6.71
CA PHE A 8 26.27 -54.86 -5.77
C PHE A 8 26.80 -55.00 -4.34
N SER A 9 26.53 -53.99 -3.50
CA SER A 9 26.66 -53.91 -2.02
C SER A 9 27.74 -52.97 -1.46
N THR A 10 27.38 -51.70 -1.24
CA THR A 10 27.78 -50.85 -0.08
C THR A 10 27.07 -49.48 -0.16
N TYR A 11 25.78 -49.39 0.21
CA TYR A 11 25.05 -48.10 0.30
C TYR A 11 23.90 -48.16 1.35
N SER A 12 24.22 -48.57 2.58
CA SER A 12 23.23 -48.64 3.68
C SER A 12 23.75 -48.30 5.08
N SER A 13 24.97 -47.77 5.21
CA SER A 13 25.54 -47.30 6.49
C SER A 13 25.25 -45.82 6.74
N GLY A 14 25.65 -44.94 5.81
CA GLY A 14 25.62 -43.49 6.03
C GLY A 14 24.23 -42.92 6.39
N PHE A 15 23.15 -43.46 5.82
CA PHE A 15 21.78 -43.01 6.10
C PHE A 15 21.28 -43.38 7.52
N ILE A 16 22.04 -44.18 8.28
CA ILE A 16 21.77 -44.51 9.68
C ILE A 16 22.67 -43.67 10.61
N GLU A 17 23.93 -43.41 10.22
CA GLU A 17 24.83 -42.50 10.96
C GLU A 17 24.33 -41.05 10.91
N GLU A 18 23.84 -40.58 9.76
CA GLU A 18 23.22 -39.26 9.60
C GLU A 18 21.96 -39.09 10.47
N LEU A 19 21.22 -40.18 10.72
CA LEU A 19 20.07 -40.19 11.63
C LEU A 19 20.47 -40.22 13.12
N LEU A 20 21.62 -40.82 13.43
CA LEU A 20 22.17 -40.91 14.80
C LEU A 20 22.88 -39.63 15.26
N MET A 21 23.32 -38.77 14.33
CA MET A 21 23.96 -37.48 14.62
C MET A 21 22.97 -36.32 14.83
N MET A 22 21.66 -36.56 14.73
CA MET A 22 20.61 -35.55 14.98
C MET A 22 20.41 -35.31 16.49
N GLY A 23 21.22 -34.43 17.09
CA GLY A 23 21.09 -34.06 18.51
C GLY A 23 19.67 -33.60 18.88
N THR A 24 19.11 -34.20 19.95
CA THR A 24 17.70 -34.09 20.33
C THR A 24 17.22 -32.64 20.46
N THR A 25 16.00 -32.36 20.00
CA THR A 25 15.36 -31.05 20.16
C THR A 25 14.60 -31.01 21.49
N LYS A 26 15.08 -30.24 22.47
CA LYS A 26 14.46 -30.05 23.79
C LYS A 26 13.33 -29.03 23.71
N VAL A 27 12.12 -29.44 24.09
CA VAL A 27 10.96 -28.55 24.24
C VAL A 27 10.51 -28.52 25.70
N TYR A 28 10.49 -27.34 26.33
CA TYR A 28 10.08 -27.19 27.73
C TYR A 28 8.65 -26.70 27.85
N ILE A 29 7.83 -27.44 28.59
CA ILE A 29 6.43 -27.14 28.85
C ILE A 29 6.33 -26.65 30.29
N VAL A 30 6.48 -25.34 30.44
CA VAL A 30 6.57 -24.65 31.74
C VAL A 30 5.17 -24.19 32.14
N TYR A 31 4.63 -24.70 33.23
CA TYR A 31 3.26 -24.38 33.63
C TYR A 31 3.05 -24.11 35.13
N TYR A 32 2.03 -23.32 35.42
CA TYR A 32 1.45 -23.17 36.76
C TYR A 32 0.05 -23.77 36.80
N SER A 33 -0.28 -24.51 37.85
CA SER A 33 -1.67 -24.91 38.12
C SER A 33 -1.95 -24.95 39.62
N LEU A 34 -3.11 -24.39 39.99
CA LEU A 34 -3.63 -24.41 41.36
C LEU A 34 -4.71 -25.48 41.55
N TYR A 35 -5.45 -25.82 40.49
CA TYR A 35 -6.57 -26.77 40.51
C TYR A 35 -6.44 -27.87 39.43
N GLY A 36 -5.23 -28.17 38.93
CA GLY A 36 -4.97 -29.24 37.96
C GLY A 36 -5.46 -29.04 36.52
N HIS A 37 -6.21 -27.98 36.21
CA HIS A 37 -6.80 -27.78 34.87
C HIS A 37 -5.74 -27.48 33.80
N VAL A 38 -4.77 -26.61 34.12
CA VAL A 38 -3.64 -26.29 33.23
C VAL A 38 -2.66 -27.47 33.16
N GLU A 39 -2.51 -28.22 34.26
CA GLU A 39 -1.68 -29.41 34.31
C GLU A 39 -2.19 -30.50 33.34
N SER A 40 -3.49 -30.77 33.34
CA SER A 40 -4.12 -31.69 32.39
C SER A 40 -3.85 -31.29 30.93
N MET A 41 -3.90 -29.99 30.63
CA MET A 41 -3.54 -29.46 29.29
C MET A 41 -2.03 -29.61 29.01
N ALA A 42 -1.17 -29.35 29.99
CA ALA A 42 0.28 -29.46 29.87
C ALA A 42 0.74 -30.90 29.59
N ARG A 43 0.19 -31.88 30.32
CA ARG A 43 0.46 -33.31 30.12
C ARG A 43 -0.02 -33.79 28.75
N GLU A 44 -1.07 -33.20 28.18
CA GLU A 44 -1.54 -33.52 26.82
C GLU A 44 -0.69 -32.84 25.72
N ILE A 45 -0.27 -31.60 25.94
CA ILE A 45 0.74 -30.90 25.12
C ILE A 45 2.06 -31.71 25.07
N GLN A 46 2.48 -32.29 26.19
CA GLN A 46 3.69 -33.13 26.26
C GLN A 46 3.59 -34.36 25.35
N LYS A 47 2.45 -35.07 25.37
CA LYS A 47 2.20 -36.19 24.44
C LYS A 47 2.22 -35.74 22.98
N GLY A 48 1.65 -34.56 22.71
CA GLY A 48 1.66 -33.94 21.39
C GLY A 48 3.08 -33.66 20.87
N ALA A 49 3.90 -33.04 21.70
CA ALA A 49 5.29 -32.71 21.36
C ALA A 49 6.17 -33.97 21.21
N ASN A 50 6.06 -34.94 22.13
CA ASN A 50 6.77 -36.23 22.06
C ASN A 50 6.29 -37.14 20.90
N ALA A 51 5.18 -36.82 20.23
CA ALA A 51 4.77 -37.48 18.99
C ALA A 51 5.55 -36.99 17.74
N VAL A 52 6.52 -36.07 17.90
CA VAL A 52 7.41 -35.59 16.84
C VAL A 52 8.77 -36.29 16.96
N PRO A 53 9.22 -37.09 15.96
CA PRO A 53 10.51 -37.77 16.02
C PRO A 53 11.69 -36.80 16.21
N GLY A 54 12.62 -37.13 17.12
CA GLY A 54 13.77 -36.28 17.45
C GLY A 54 13.47 -35.09 18.37
N VAL A 55 12.27 -35.02 18.96
CA VAL A 55 11.89 -34.04 19.98
C VAL A 55 11.74 -34.72 21.34
N GLU A 56 12.24 -34.07 22.38
CA GLU A 56 12.11 -34.47 23.78
C GLU A 56 11.39 -33.35 24.55
N ALA A 57 10.16 -33.64 25.00
CA ALA A 57 9.29 -32.68 25.67
C ALA A 57 9.26 -32.90 27.18
N THR A 58 9.78 -31.94 27.94
CA THR A 58 9.88 -32.00 29.41
C THR A 58 8.83 -31.11 30.07
N LEU A 59 8.14 -31.62 31.09
CA LEU A 59 7.24 -30.85 31.94
C LEU A 59 8.01 -30.16 33.07
N TRP A 60 7.63 -28.92 33.36
CA TRP A 60 8.25 -28.08 34.38
C TRP A 60 7.19 -27.28 35.12
N GLN A 61 7.22 -27.29 36.45
CA GLN A 61 6.28 -26.54 37.28
C GLN A 61 6.87 -25.19 37.71
N VAL A 62 6.10 -24.12 37.55
CA VAL A 62 6.44 -22.80 38.11
C VAL A 62 6.28 -22.84 39.64
N PRO A 63 7.26 -22.38 40.43
CA PRO A 63 7.21 -22.41 41.89
C PRO A 63 5.97 -21.73 42.51
N GLU A 64 5.53 -22.24 43.66
CA GLU A 64 4.41 -21.65 44.40
C GLU A 64 4.86 -20.47 45.29
N THR A 65 4.10 -19.38 45.27
CA THR A 65 4.37 -18.19 46.09
C THR A 65 3.37 -17.99 47.22
N LEU A 66 2.26 -18.74 47.23
CA LEU A 66 1.26 -18.70 48.31
C LEU A 66 1.67 -19.61 49.49
N PRO A 67 1.71 -19.09 50.74
CA PRO A 67 1.97 -19.93 51.91
C PRO A 67 0.90 -21.01 52.12
N GLU A 68 1.31 -22.19 52.59
CA GLU A 68 0.47 -23.38 52.80
C GLU A 68 -0.89 -23.11 53.48
N ARG A 69 -0.88 -22.27 54.55
CA ARG A 69 -2.09 -21.83 55.26
C ARG A 69 -3.15 -21.14 54.39
N VAL A 70 -2.76 -20.64 53.21
CA VAL A 70 -3.63 -20.00 52.21
C VAL A 70 -4.12 -21.06 51.23
N LEU A 71 -3.26 -21.96 50.77
CA LEU A 71 -3.62 -23.08 49.88
C LEU A 71 -4.71 -23.96 50.51
N MET A 72 -4.54 -24.32 51.79
CA MET A 72 -5.56 -25.03 52.59
C MET A 72 -6.90 -24.27 52.65
N LYS A 73 -6.88 -22.94 52.83
CA LYS A 73 -8.10 -22.11 52.84
C LYS A 73 -8.76 -22.00 51.47
N MET A 74 -7.97 -21.99 50.40
CA MET A 74 -8.43 -21.97 49.01
C MET A 74 -8.90 -23.36 48.52
N LYS A 75 -8.81 -24.39 49.37
CA LYS A 75 -9.10 -25.80 49.04
C LYS A 75 -8.35 -26.27 47.78
N ALA A 76 -7.11 -25.81 47.61
CA ALA A 76 -6.26 -26.30 46.53
C ALA A 76 -5.98 -27.81 46.74
N PRO A 77 -6.11 -28.66 45.71
CA PRO A 77 -5.65 -30.04 45.80
C PRO A 77 -4.14 -30.10 46.03
N ASN A 78 -3.69 -31.12 46.76
CA ASN A 78 -2.27 -31.41 46.90
C ASN A 78 -1.66 -31.65 45.51
N LYS A 79 -0.57 -30.95 45.20
CA LYS A 79 0.19 -31.15 43.95
C LYS A 79 0.84 -32.54 43.95
N ALA A 80 0.95 -33.15 42.76
CA ALA A 80 1.70 -34.39 42.60
C ALA A 80 3.20 -34.07 42.48
N ASN A 81 4.04 -34.79 43.23
CA ASN A 81 5.49 -34.59 43.25
C ASN A 81 6.21 -35.29 42.07
N ASP A 82 5.54 -35.43 40.91
CA ASP A 82 6.08 -36.10 39.72
C ASP A 82 6.62 -35.14 38.64
N VAL A 83 6.35 -33.84 38.77
CA VAL A 83 6.89 -32.78 37.91
C VAL A 83 7.83 -31.88 38.73
N PRO A 84 9.09 -31.66 38.29
CA PRO A 84 10.03 -30.81 39.01
C PRO A 84 9.70 -29.31 38.87
N GLU A 85 10.02 -28.52 39.90
CA GLU A 85 10.01 -27.06 39.80
C GLU A 85 11.17 -26.54 38.93
N ILE A 86 10.91 -25.55 38.09
CA ILE A 86 11.92 -24.90 37.23
C ILE A 86 12.45 -23.60 37.82
N LYS A 87 13.75 -23.38 37.69
CA LYS A 87 14.41 -22.09 37.97
C LYS A 87 14.62 -21.29 36.66
N PRO A 88 14.63 -19.95 36.71
CA PRO A 88 14.74 -19.10 35.52
C PRO A 88 15.90 -19.50 34.58
N GLU A 89 17.07 -19.82 35.13
CA GLU A 89 18.31 -20.05 34.38
C GLU A 89 18.20 -21.27 33.44
N GLN A 90 17.39 -22.27 33.83
CA GLN A 90 17.18 -23.49 33.06
C GLN A 90 16.43 -23.26 31.75
N LEU A 91 15.75 -22.12 31.58
CA LEU A 91 15.13 -21.76 30.30
C LEU A 91 16.17 -21.69 29.16
N VAL A 92 17.44 -21.42 29.46
CA VAL A 92 18.50 -21.36 28.45
C VAL A 92 18.77 -22.74 27.82
N GLU A 93 18.46 -23.85 28.52
CA GLU A 93 18.71 -25.23 28.05
C GLU A 93 17.79 -25.74 26.93
N ALA A 94 16.61 -25.13 26.76
CA ALA A 94 15.61 -25.59 25.79
C ALA A 94 15.76 -24.93 24.42
N ASP A 95 15.40 -25.64 23.35
CA ASP A 95 15.34 -25.09 22.00
C ASP A 95 14.03 -24.32 21.76
N GLY A 96 12.96 -24.63 22.50
CA GLY A 96 11.67 -23.93 22.41
C GLY A 96 10.71 -24.29 23.55
N PHE A 97 9.58 -23.57 23.63
CA PHE A 97 8.73 -23.54 24.83
C PHE A 97 7.23 -23.66 24.56
N LEU A 98 6.47 -24.17 25.54
CA LEU A 98 5.06 -23.85 25.71
C LEU A 98 4.79 -23.40 27.16
N PHE A 99 4.26 -22.19 27.35
CA PHE A 99 3.99 -21.63 28.67
C PHE A 99 2.50 -21.75 29.06
N GLY A 100 2.23 -22.34 30.23
CA GLY A 100 0.88 -22.67 30.70
C GLY A 100 0.45 -21.94 31.98
N PHE A 101 -0.68 -21.24 31.98
CA PHE A 101 -1.12 -20.51 33.19
C PHE A 101 -2.64 -20.28 33.30
N PRO A 102 -3.20 -20.18 34.52
CA PRO A 102 -4.57 -19.77 34.74
C PRO A 102 -4.71 -18.24 34.63
N SER A 103 -5.81 -17.78 34.03
CA SER A 103 -6.21 -16.37 33.98
C SER A 103 -6.57 -15.83 35.36
N ARG A 104 -6.12 -14.61 35.64
CA ARG A 104 -6.65 -13.71 36.67
C ARG A 104 -6.93 -12.38 35.99
N PHE A 105 -8.21 -12.00 35.89
CA PHE A 105 -8.65 -10.73 35.27
C PHE A 105 -8.11 -10.47 33.84
N GLY A 106 -7.82 -11.52 33.07
CA GLY A 106 -7.26 -11.38 31.71
C GLY A 106 -5.74 -11.22 31.64
N VAL A 107 -5.02 -11.46 32.74
CA VAL A 107 -3.56 -11.64 32.75
C VAL A 107 -3.19 -13.02 33.32
N MET A 108 -1.93 -13.43 33.15
CA MET A 108 -1.39 -14.63 33.81
C MET A 108 -1.42 -14.48 35.35
N ALA A 109 -1.51 -15.61 36.06
CA ALA A 109 -1.42 -15.61 37.52
C ALA A 109 -0.06 -15.06 38.04
N ALA A 110 -0.09 -14.47 39.24
CA ALA A 110 1.03 -13.78 39.86
C ALA A 110 2.30 -14.65 39.98
N GLN A 111 2.16 -15.97 40.19
CA GLN A 111 3.25 -16.94 40.20
C GLN A 111 4.04 -16.93 38.88
N CYS A 112 3.35 -17.00 37.74
CA CYS A 112 3.98 -16.93 36.43
C CYS A 112 4.55 -15.55 36.15
N LYS A 113 3.87 -14.47 36.56
CA LYS A 113 4.40 -13.11 36.38
C LYS A 113 5.68 -12.90 37.18
N ALA A 114 5.73 -13.35 38.45
CA ALA A 114 6.93 -13.31 39.28
C ALA A 114 8.07 -14.17 38.71
N PHE A 115 7.75 -15.33 38.11
CA PHE A 115 8.74 -16.14 37.40
C PHE A 115 9.33 -15.42 36.18
N PHE A 116 8.50 -14.74 35.36
CA PHE A 116 9.00 -13.90 34.27
C PHE A 116 9.75 -12.65 34.78
N ASP A 117 9.35 -12.05 35.91
CA ASP A 117 10.09 -10.94 36.51
C ASP A 117 11.46 -11.36 37.07
N ALA A 118 11.65 -12.64 37.40
CA ALA A 118 12.94 -13.21 37.80
C ALA A 118 13.90 -13.54 36.63
N THR A 119 13.49 -13.31 35.37
CA THR A 119 14.32 -13.60 34.18
C THR A 119 15.17 -12.41 33.70
N GLN A 120 15.37 -11.38 34.53
CA GLN A 120 16.01 -10.11 34.13
C GLN A 120 17.39 -10.28 33.46
N ASP A 121 18.28 -11.14 33.98
CA ASP A 121 19.62 -11.33 33.40
C ASP A 121 19.57 -12.08 32.06
N ILE A 122 18.62 -13.01 31.91
CA ILE A 122 18.34 -13.77 30.68
C ILE A 122 17.76 -12.85 29.61
N TRP A 123 16.94 -11.88 30.02
CA TRP A 123 16.45 -10.79 29.17
C TRP A 123 17.59 -9.85 28.75
N ALA A 124 18.43 -9.41 29.68
CA ALA A 124 19.54 -8.49 29.41
C ALA A 124 20.59 -9.09 28.46
N THR A 125 20.83 -10.40 28.55
CA THR A 125 21.69 -11.17 27.63
C THR A 125 20.97 -11.63 26.35
N GLN A 126 19.65 -11.42 26.24
CA GLN A 126 18.80 -11.90 25.14
C GLN A 126 18.93 -13.41 24.85
N ALA A 127 19.22 -14.23 25.87
CA ALA A 127 19.56 -15.65 25.72
C ALA A 127 18.38 -16.56 25.28
N LEU A 128 17.17 -16.00 25.15
CA LEU A 128 15.99 -16.68 24.59
C LEU A 128 15.59 -16.15 23.19
N ALA A 129 16.33 -15.19 22.64
CA ALA A 129 16.02 -14.59 21.34
C ALA A 129 16.05 -15.65 20.21
N GLY A 130 15.09 -15.57 19.29
CA GLY A 130 14.94 -16.51 18.18
C GLY A 130 14.37 -17.88 18.56
N LYS A 131 14.24 -18.22 19.85
CA LYS A 131 13.63 -19.50 20.28
C LYS A 131 12.10 -19.45 20.12
N PRO A 132 11.45 -20.46 19.51
CA PRO A 132 10.00 -20.51 19.39
C PRO A 132 9.30 -20.77 20.73
N ALA A 133 8.22 -20.03 20.99
CA ALA A 133 7.41 -20.15 22.20
C ALA A 133 5.90 -20.11 21.90
N GLY A 134 5.15 -21.11 22.36
CA GLY A 134 3.69 -21.12 22.40
C GLY A 134 3.14 -20.81 23.80
N ILE A 135 1.84 -20.54 23.91
CA ILE A 135 1.14 -20.32 25.18
C ILE A 135 -0.18 -21.10 25.24
N PHE A 136 -0.60 -21.48 26.45
CA PHE A 136 -1.88 -22.15 26.72
C PHE A 136 -2.42 -21.76 28.11
N TRP A 137 -3.74 -21.80 28.32
CA TRP A 137 -4.32 -21.23 29.55
C TRP A 137 -5.65 -21.85 30.01
N SER A 138 -6.09 -21.50 31.22
CA SER A 138 -7.44 -21.79 31.72
C SER A 138 -8.12 -20.53 32.25
N THR A 139 -9.38 -20.26 31.89
CA THR A 139 -10.19 -19.20 32.54
C THR A 139 -11.36 -19.80 33.31
N GLY A 140 -11.98 -19.05 34.22
CA GLY A 140 -13.22 -19.49 34.86
C GLY A 140 -14.37 -19.59 33.85
N PHE A 141 -14.75 -18.45 33.29
CA PHE A 141 -15.93 -18.28 32.43
C PHE A 141 -15.59 -17.54 31.11
N HIS A 142 -16.55 -17.46 30.19
CA HIS A 142 -16.42 -16.82 28.87
C HIS A 142 -15.82 -15.40 28.93
N GLY A 143 -16.41 -14.52 29.76
CA GLY A 143 -15.88 -13.17 30.02
C GLY A 143 -14.60 -13.13 30.87
N GLY A 144 -14.05 -14.27 31.31
CA GLY A 144 -12.87 -14.38 32.17
C GLY A 144 -11.54 -14.10 31.46
N GLY A 145 -11.56 -13.27 30.40
CA GLY A 145 -10.38 -12.86 29.65
C GLY A 145 -9.71 -13.96 28.84
N GLN A 146 -10.46 -14.86 28.17
CA GLN A 146 -9.90 -15.95 27.35
C GLN A 146 -8.81 -15.46 26.38
N GLU A 147 -9.11 -14.50 25.51
CA GLU A 147 -8.11 -13.98 24.55
C GLU A 147 -7.17 -12.95 25.18
N LEU A 148 -7.66 -12.13 26.13
CA LEU A 148 -6.85 -11.11 26.81
C LEU A 148 -5.67 -11.71 27.59
N THR A 149 -5.86 -12.88 28.20
CA THR A 149 -4.81 -13.65 28.90
C THR A 149 -3.69 -14.07 27.95
N ALA A 150 -4.03 -14.35 26.69
CA ALA A 150 -3.05 -14.69 25.67
C ALA A 150 -2.32 -13.44 25.15
N LEU A 151 -3.07 -12.39 24.80
CA LEU A 151 -2.54 -11.12 24.30
C LEU A 151 -1.57 -10.46 25.29
N THR A 152 -1.92 -10.44 26.58
CA THR A 152 -1.05 -9.88 27.63
C THR A 152 0.21 -10.71 27.85
N ALA A 153 0.14 -12.04 27.73
CA ALA A 153 1.31 -12.91 27.86
C ALA A 153 2.29 -12.85 26.68
N ILE A 154 1.80 -12.63 25.45
CA ILE A 154 2.65 -12.47 24.26
C ILE A 154 3.68 -11.32 24.43
N THR A 155 3.35 -10.28 25.21
CA THR A 155 4.28 -9.19 25.53
C THR A 155 5.58 -9.70 26.17
N GLN A 156 5.49 -10.68 27.06
CA GLN A 156 6.66 -11.23 27.77
C GLN A 156 7.57 -12.02 26.81
N LEU A 157 6.97 -12.73 25.85
CA LEU A 157 7.70 -13.42 24.79
C LEU A 157 8.44 -12.43 23.88
N ALA A 158 7.76 -11.35 23.49
CA ALA A 158 8.32 -10.30 22.64
C ALA A 158 9.50 -9.57 23.31
N HIS A 159 9.41 -9.24 24.61
CA HIS A 159 10.52 -8.61 25.34
C HIS A 159 11.78 -9.51 25.41
N HIS A 160 11.61 -10.82 25.48
CA HIS A 160 12.69 -11.83 25.43
C HIS A 160 13.20 -12.16 24.01
N GLY A 161 12.65 -11.54 22.97
CA GLY A 161 12.99 -11.85 21.58
C GLY A 161 12.54 -13.24 21.10
N MET A 162 11.67 -13.93 21.86
CA MET A 162 11.17 -15.25 21.50
C MET A 162 10.19 -15.17 20.31
N ILE A 163 10.28 -16.15 19.40
CA ILE A 163 9.38 -16.24 18.25
C ILE A 163 8.04 -16.80 18.74
N PHE A 164 7.02 -15.95 18.87
CA PHE A 164 5.69 -16.43 19.24
C PHE A 164 5.12 -17.36 18.14
N VAL A 165 4.87 -18.61 18.52
CA VAL A 165 4.22 -19.62 17.67
C VAL A 165 2.76 -19.76 18.12
N PRO A 166 1.81 -19.05 17.49
CA PRO A 166 0.40 -19.26 17.77
C PRO A 166 -0.02 -20.67 17.34
N LEU A 167 -0.96 -21.28 18.07
CA LEU A 167 -1.75 -22.40 17.53
C LEU A 167 -2.37 -22.03 16.17
N GLY A 168 -2.73 -20.75 16.06
CA GLY A 168 -3.37 -20.16 14.90
C GLY A 168 -4.65 -20.93 14.61
N TYR A 169 -4.75 -21.37 13.37
CA TYR A 169 -5.89 -22.11 12.88
C TYR A 169 -5.39 -23.32 12.10
N THR A 170 -4.85 -24.27 12.85
CA THR A 170 -4.15 -25.46 12.37
C THR A 170 -4.70 -26.78 12.94
N PHE A 171 -5.52 -26.73 13.99
CA PHE A 171 -6.05 -27.92 14.68
C PHE A 171 -7.20 -28.63 13.92
N GLY A 172 -8.36 -27.99 13.73
CA GLY A 172 -9.47 -28.67 13.07
C GLY A 172 -10.62 -27.80 12.59
N SER A 173 -11.60 -28.49 12.00
CA SER A 173 -13.02 -28.14 12.20
C SER A 173 -13.34 -27.89 13.68
N GLY A 174 -12.68 -28.61 14.60
CA GLY A 174 -12.76 -28.37 16.06
C GLY A 174 -12.35 -26.96 16.54
N MET A 175 -11.67 -26.14 15.72
CA MET A 175 -11.49 -24.71 16.05
C MET A 175 -12.78 -23.91 15.83
N PHE A 176 -13.57 -24.28 14.82
CA PHE A 176 -14.90 -23.76 14.48
C PHE A 176 -16.04 -24.40 15.27
N GLU A 177 -15.79 -25.32 16.20
CA GLU A 177 -16.88 -25.95 16.96
C GLU A 177 -17.64 -24.89 17.78
N MET A 178 -18.97 -24.88 17.65
CA MET A 178 -19.89 -23.90 18.25
C MET A 178 -20.99 -24.56 19.08
N GLU A 179 -21.24 -25.86 18.93
CA GLU A 179 -22.25 -26.59 19.72
C GLU A 179 -21.75 -26.91 21.15
N GLN A 180 -20.43 -26.88 21.37
CA GLN A 180 -19.80 -27.17 22.66
C GLN A 180 -18.97 -26.00 23.18
N VAL A 181 -19.16 -25.65 24.45
CA VAL A 181 -18.38 -24.64 25.17
C VAL A 181 -16.94 -25.13 25.35
N LYS A 182 -15.99 -24.49 24.65
CA LYS A 182 -14.55 -24.78 24.67
C LYS A 182 -13.71 -23.52 24.87
N GLY A 183 -12.63 -23.61 25.63
CA GLY A 183 -11.62 -22.55 25.75
C GLY A 183 -10.64 -22.51 24.57
N GLY A 184 -9.66 -21.61 24.67
CA GLY A 184 -8.61 -21.44 23.65
C GLY A 184 -9.08 -20.68 22.40
N SER A 185 -8.12 -20.22 21.59
CA SER A 185 -8.40 -19.46 20.38
C SER A 185 -7.23 -19.47 19.38
N SER A 186 -7.18 -18.49 18.46
CA SER A 186 -6.05 -18.16 17.58
C SER A 186 -4.69 -18.27 18.28
N TYR A 187 -4.63 -17.84 19.54
CA TYR A 187 -3.36 -17.59 20.22
C TYR A 187 -2.80 -18.84 20.93
N GLY A 188 -3.63 -19.87 21.16
CA GLY A 188 -3.24 -21.07 21.89
C GLY A 188 -4.42 -21.94 22.29
N ALA A 189 -4.13 -23.16 22.75
CA ALA A 189 -5.13 -24.04 23.34
C ALA A 189 -5.53 -23.54 24.73
N GLY A 190 -6.76 -23.82 25.14
CA GLY A 190 -7.22 -23.41 26.46
C GLY A 190 -8.47 -24.14 26.94
N THR A 191 -8.82 -23.91 28.20
CA THR A 191 -9.94 -24.59 28.86
C THR A 191 -10.75 -23.66 29.74
N TYR A 192 -12.01 -24.00 30.01
CA TYR A 192 -12.82 -23.38 31.06
C TYR A 192 -12.81 -24.23 32.33
N ALA A 193 -12.51 -23.60 33.48
CA ALA A 193 -12.55 -24.21 34.80
C ALA A 193 -13.88 -24.01 35.55
N ALA A 194 -14.74 -23.09 35.09
CA ALA A 194 -15.89 -22.60 35.83
C ALA A 194 -15.50 -22.09 37.24
N ASP A 195 -16.10 -22.66 38.28
CA ASP A 195 -15.81 -22.48 39.70
C ASP A 195 -14.68 -23.40 40.22
N GLY A 196 -14.12 -24.25 39.35
CA GLY A 196 -13.20 -25.34 39.67
C GLY A 196 -13.79 -26.73 39.40
N SER A 197 -15.08 -26.85 39.09
CA SER A 197 -15.74 -28.14 38.81
C SER A 197 -15.53 -28.66 37.37
N ARG A 198 -15.36 -27.78 36.38
CA ARG A 198 -15.31 -28.17 34.95
C ARG A 198 -13.90 -28.58 34.53
N GLN A 199 -13.65 -29.89 34.47
CA GLN A 199 -12.42 -30.43 33.88
C GLN A 199 -12.33 -30.17 32.36
N PRO A 200 -11.11 -30.15 31.77
CA PRO A 200 -10.93 -30.01 30.33
C PRO A 200 -11.65 -31.10 29.53
N THR A 201 -12.37 -30.69 28.50
CA THR A 201 -13.10 -31.58 27.59
C THR A 201 -12.15 -32.28 26.61
N GLU A 202 -12.60 -33.40 26.04
CA GLU A 202 -11.84 -34.15 25.03
C GLU A 202 -11.45 -33.27 23.81
N LEU A 203 -12.27 -32.26 23.48
CA LEU A 203 -12.00 -31.31 22.39
C LEU A 203 -10.87 -30.33 22.74
N GLU A 204 -10.86 -29.79 23.96
CA GLU A 204 -9.79 -28.92 24.47
C GLU A 204 -8.47 -29.70 24.62
N LEU A 205 -8.54 -30.96 25.07
CA LEU A 205 -7.38 -31.86 25.13
C LEU A 205 -6.82 -32.20 23.74
N LYS A 206 -7.68 -32.48 22.74
CA LYS A 206 -7.25 -32.69 21.34
C LYS A 206 -6.60 -31.42 20.74
N GLN A 207 -7.10 -30.24 21.10
CA GLN A 207 -6.49 -28.95 20.73
C GLN A 207 -5.10 -28.78 21.37
N ALA A 208 -4.96 -29.16 22.64
CA ALA A 208 -3.71 -29.13 23.40
C ALA A 208 -2.65 -30.08 22.81
N PHE A 209 -3.01 -31.34 22.54
CA PHE A 209 -2.17 -32.31 21.83
C PHE A 209 -1.65 -31.75 20.50
N HIS A 210 -2.55 -31.16 19.69
CA HIS A 210 -2.18 -30.58 18.41
C HIS A 210 -1.22 -29.39 18.58
N GLN A 211 -1.43 -28.50 19.55
CA GLN A 211 -0.52 -27.37 19.79
C GLN A 211 0.89 -27.84 20.15
N GLY A 212 1.02 -28.81 21.07
CA GLY A 212 2.31 -29.38 21.45
C GLY A 212 3.06 -29.95 20.25
N LYS A 213 2.36 -30.72 19.40
CA LYS A 213 2.93 -31.24 18.15
C LYS A 213 3.35 -30.13 17.18
N TYR A 214 2.50 -29.12 16.99
CA TYR A 214 2.75 -28.04 16.02
C TYR A 214 3.96 -27.18 16.39
N VAL A 215 4.10 -26.81 17.67
CA VAL A 215 5.27 -26.08 18.15
C VAL A 215 6.53 -26.95 18.04
N ALA A 216 6.48 -28.22 18.46
CA ALA A 216 7.60 -29.16 18.34
C ALA A 216 8.11 -29.34 16.89
N GLU A 217 7.21 -29.44 15.91
CA GLU A 217 7.58 -29.52 14.48
C GLU A 217 8.27 -28.23 13.96
N ILE A 218 7.98 -27.06 14.56
CA ILE A 218 8.61 -25.79 14.23
C ILE A 218 9.97 -25.65 14.92
N THR A 219 10.06 -25.97 16.22
CA THR A 219 11.33 -25.94 16.98
C THR A 219 12.39 -26.81 16.32
N ARG A 220 12.04 -28.05 15.94
CA ARG A 220 12.98 -28.95 15.25
C ARG A 220 13.48 -28.37 13.93
N LYS A 221 12.60 -27.75 13.12
CA LYS A 221 12.99 -27.12 11.85
C LYS A 221 13.93 -25.93 12.04
N LEU A 222 13.66 -25.06 13.01
CA LEU A 222 14.52 -23.92 13.31
C LEU A 222 15.90 -24.38 13.80
N LYS A 223 15.96 -25.40 14.68
CA LYS A 223 17.22 -26.00 15.14
C LYS A 223 18.04 -26.60 13.98
N THR A 224 17.40 -27.31 13.04
CA THR A 224 18.10 -27.83 11.85
C THR A 224 18.65 -26.70 10.99
N LEU A 225 17.85 -25.67 10.69
CA LEU A 225 18.30 -24.54 9.86
C LEU A 225 19.49 -23.80 10.47
N GLN A 226 19.48 -23.56 11.78
CA GLN A 226 20.60 -22.92 12.50
C GLN A 226 21.89 -23.75 12.44
N LYS A 227 21.80 -25.08 12.51
CA LYS A 227 22.97 -25.96 12.43
C LYS A 227 23.61 -25.94 11.04
N ASN A 228 22.80 -26.07 9.99
CA ASN A 228 23.28 -26.03 8.60
C ASN A 228 24.06 -24.74 8.30
N SER A 229 23.55 -23.58 8.72
CA SER A 229 24.22 -22.28 8.50
C SER A 229 25.54 -22.11 9.26
N VAL A 230 25.82 -22.93 10.28
CA VAL A 230 27.10 -22.93 10.99
C VAL A 230 28.08 -23.90 10.31
N GLU A 231 27.61 -25.05 9.84
CA GLU A 231 28.46 -26.04 9.16
C GLU A 231 28.93 -25.53 7.78
N GLU A 232 28.06 -24.84 7.02
CA GLU A 232 28.46 -24.14 5.78
C GLU A 232 29.52 -23.03 6.03
N SER A 233 29.61 -22.48 7.25
CA SER A 233 30.60 -21.46 7.63
C SER A 233 31.92 -22.02 8.18
N LEU A 234 32.02 -23.35 8.37
CA LEU A 234 33.23 -24.00 8.88
C LEU A 234 33.99 -24.73 7.77
N ASP A 235 33.30 -25.27 6.76
CA ASP A 235 33.92 -25.89 5.58
C ASP A 235 34.61 -24.85 4.66
N SER A 236 34.26 -23.55 4.76
CA SER A 236 34.92 -22.48 4.01
C SER A 236 36.37 -22.23 4.42
N ASP A 237 36.70 -22.49 5.68
CA ASP A 237 37.97 -22.06 6.29
C ASP A 237 39.07 -23.12 6.18
N TYR A 238 38.75 -24.34 5.71
CA TYR A 238 39.65 -25.50 5.73
C TYR A 238 40.45 -25.77 4.45
N ASN A 239 40.49 -24.83 3.50
CA ASN A 239 41.19 -24.99 2.20
C ASN A 239 42.23 -23.90 1.88
N VAL A 240 43.02 -23.48 2.87
CA VAL A 240 44.28 -22.74 2.65
C VAL A 240 45.46 -23.62 3.04
N LYS A 241 46.23 -24.09 2.04
CA LYS A 241 47.51 -24.77 2.29
C LYS A 241 48.56 -23.75 2.69
N ILE A 242 49.23 -24.01 3.81
CA ILE A 242 50.37 -23.23 4.28
C ILE A 242 51.64 -23.76 3.61
N GLU A 243 52.34 -22.90 2.89
CA GLU A 243 53.80 -22.98 2.69
C GLU A 243 54.43 -21.79 3.42
N GLN A 244 55.62 -21.98 4.01
CA GLN A 244 56.21 -21.06 4.98
C GLN A 244 57.32 -20.20 4.36
N SER A 245 57.39 -18.92 4.72
CA SER A 245 58.65 -18.24 5.07
C SER A 245 58.43 -16.81 5.61
N ASP A 246 58.90 -16.61 6.84
CA ASP A 246 59.76 -15.51 7.31
C ASP A 246 59.33 -14.02 7.11
N ASP A 247 58.91 -13.42 8.23
CA ASP A 247 59.34 -12.13 8.84
C ASP A 247 59.17 -10.73 8.18
N ASP A 248 58.89 -9.78 9.10
CA ASP A 248 59.15 -8.34 9.16
C ASP A 248 58.31 -7.22 8.46
N GLU A 249 57.86 -6.31 9.35
CA GLU A 249 57.69 -4.84 9.29
C GLU A 249 56.80 -4.07 8.26
N MET A 250 55.77 -3.44 8.83
CA MET A 250 55.35 -2.03 8.67
C MET A 250 55.00 -1.37 7.30
N PHE A 251 53.78 -0.81 7.27
CA PHE A 251 53.32 0.36 6.50
C PHE A 251 53.31 0.30 4.94
N LYS A 252 52.12 0.05 4.36
CA LYS A 252 51.23 1.16 3.94
C LYS A 252 49.82 0.77 3.44
N LYS A 253 48.98 1.79 3.50
CA LYS A 253 47.62 2.00 2.98
C LYS A 253 47.27 1.43 1.58
N ASN A 254 45.98 1.10 1.47
CA ASN A 254 45.00 1.50 0.44
C ASN A 254 44.52 0.49 -0.64
N VAL A 255 43.19 0.37 -0.67
CA VAL A 255 42.30 0.22 -1.84
C VAL A 255 42.21 -1.17 -2.50
N ASP A 256 41.03 -1.76 -2.30
CA ASP A 256 40.16 -2.48 -3.24
C ASP A 256 40.79 -3.31 -4.37
N LEU A 257 40.38 -4.58 -4.43
CA LEU A 257 39.32 -4.92 -5.38
C LEU A 257 38.53 -6.17 -4.96
N SER A 258 37.26 -6.18 -5.34
CA SER A 258 36.33 -7.28 -5.14
C SER A 258 36.60 -8.46 -6.09
N PHE A 259 36.14 -9.65 -5.72
CA PHE A 259 35.54 -10.54 -6.72
C PHE A 259 34.35 -11.31 -6.14
N SER A 260 33.27 -11.35 -6.91
CA SER A 260 32.03 -12.05 -6.58
C SER A 260 31.98 -13.43 -7.23
N VAL A 261 31.24 -14.37 -6.64
CA VAL A 261 30.75 -15.55 -7.35
C VAL A 261 29.25 -15.69 -7.10
N GLU A 262 28.44 -15.32 -8.08
CA GLU A 262 27.10 -15.87 -8.21
C GLU A 262 27.19 -17.29 -8.80
N CYS A 263 26.26 -18.18 -8.43
CA CYS A 263 25.83 -19.19 -9.40
C CYS A 263 24.33 -19.47 -9.26
N SER A 264 23.68 -19.63 -10.40
CA SER A 264 22.25 -19.92 -10.49
C SER A 264 22.01 -21.42 -10.64
N LEU A 265 20.78 -21.86 -10.42
CA LEU A 265 20.16 -22.83 -11.32
C LEU A 265 18.63 -22.73 -11.27
N ALA A 266 18.01 -22.84 -12.45
CA ALA A 266 16.56 -22.82 -12.63
C ALA A 266 16.09 -24.13 -13.29
N ASN A 267 14.76 -24.31 -13.34
CA ASN A 267 13.95 -25.44 -13.84
C ASN A 267 13.36 -26.35 -12.75
N SER A 268 12.20 -26.97 -12.94
CA SER A 268 11.04 -26.67 -13.81
C SER A 268 9.93 -27.68 -13.48
N LEU A 269 8.65 -27.26 -13.44
CA LEU A 269 7.53 -28.05 -13.98
C LEU A 269 6.21 -27.26 -13.94
N CYS A 270 5.43 -27.38 -15.02
CA CYS A 270 4.19 -26.63 -15.24
C CYS A 270 2.93 -27.51 -15.13
N PHE A 271 1.77 -26.83 -15.21
CA PHE A 271 0.42 -27.35 -15.47
C PHE A 271 -0.32 -28.07 -14.33
N LEU A 272 -1.38 -27.39 -13.85
CA LEU A 272 -2.65 -27.49 -14.59
C LEU A 272 -3.38 -26.14 -14.64
N LYS A 273 -3.87 -25.76 -15.83
CA LYS A 273 -4.59 -24.50 -16.05
C LYS A 273 -6.06 -24.66 -15.68
N MET A 274 -6.61 -23.70 -14.93
CA MET A 274 -8.02 -23.35 -15.00
C MET A 274 -8.13 -21.83 -15.09
N ALA A 275 -8.61 -21.31 -16.22
CA ALA A 275 -8.89 -19.89 -16.37
C ALA A 275 -10.16 -19.51 -15.57
N PRO A 276 -10.25 -18.29 -15.02
CA PRO A 276 -11.51 -17.80 -14.47
C PRO A 276 -12.54 -17.66 -15.59
N GLN A 277 -13.55 -18.52 -15.61
CA GLN A 277 -14.74 -18.26 -16.43
C GLN A 277 -15.52 -17.12 -15.80
N THR A 278 -15.67 -16.02 -16.53
CA THR A 278 -16.60 -14.92 -16.19
C THR A 278 -18.04 -15.44 -16.29
N ARG A 279 -18.55 -16.01 -15.19
CA ARG A 279 -19.97 -16.36 -15.06
C ARG A 279 -20.78 -15.07 -15.02
N GLY A 280 -21.47 -14.77 -16.11
CA GLY A 280 -22.34 -13.60 -16.22
C GLY A 280 -23.41 -13.59 -15.11
N ILE A 281 -23.55 -12.44 -14.46
CA ILE A 281 -24.63 -12.15 -13.51
C ILE A 281 -25.47 -11.04 -14.15
N SER A 282 -26.77 -11.27 -14.29
CA SER A 282 -27.70 -10.25 -14.80
C SER A 282 -27.84 -9.11 -13.80
N PHE A 283 -27.34 -7.92 -14.15
CA PHE A 283 -27.39 -6.74 -13.28
C PHE A 283 -28.83 -6.22 -13.10
N PRO A 284 -29.19 -5.70 -11.92
CA PRO A 284 -30.48 -5.03 -11.72
C PRO A 284 -30.52 -3.72 -12.49
N LYS A 285 -31.66 -3.43 -13.14
CA LYS A 285 -31.93 -2.11 -13.73
C LYS A 285 -32.07 -1.07 -12.61
N VAL A 286 -31.06 -0.23 -12.45
CA VAL A 286 -31.26 1.11 -11.88
C VAL A 286 -31.85 1.98 -12.98
N VAL A 287 -33.09 2.43 -12.81
CA VAL A 287 -33.70 3.40 -13.72
C VAL A 287 -33.17 4.78 -13.35
N ILE A 288 -32.23 5.28 -14.14
CA ILE A 288 -31.88 6.71 -14.13
C ILE A 288 -32.91 7.39 -15.02
N GLU A 289 -33.85 8.13 -14.41
CA GLU A 289 -34.73 9.01 -15.17
C GLU A 289 -33.88 10.08 -15.88
N ARG A 290 -34.13 10.22 -17.18
CA ARG A 290 -33.50 11.26 -18.00
C ARG A 290 -34.55 12.34 -18.22
N ASP A 291 -34.47 13.41 -17.43
CA ASP A 291 -35.18 14.64 -17.76
C ASP A 291 -34.74 15.08 -19.17
N SER A 292 -35.71 15.19 -20.07
CA SER A 292 -35.49 15.34 -21.50
C SER A 292 -35.53 16.80 -21.92
N ASP A 293 -34.68 17.62 -21.30
CA ASP A 293 -34.46 19.00 -21.74
C ASP A 293 -33.59 18.98 -23.00
N THR A 294 -34.23 19.25 -24.13
CA THR A 294 -33.59 19.44 -25.44
C THR A 294 -33.13 20.87 -25.63
N GLU A 295 -32.09 21.03 -26.44
CA GLU A 295 -31.57 22.31 -26.95
C GLU A 295 -30.81 23.15 -25.90
N GLU A 296 -29.85 24.01 -26.25
CA GLU A 296 -29.36 24.38 -27.58
C GLU A 296 -27.81 24.46 -27.58
N SER A 297 -27.17 24.14 -28.71
CA SER A 297 -25.70 24.12 -28.81
C SER A 297 -25.16 25.46 -29.29
N SER A 298 -25.13 26.47 -28.40
CA SER A 298 -24.61 27.80 -28.75
C SER A 298 -23.11 27.74 -29.13
N SER A 299 -22.83 28.14 -30.37
CA SER A 299 -21.50 28.21 -30.97
C SER A 299 -20.97 29.64 -30.93
N GLU A 300 -20.02 29.93 -30.04
CA GLU A 300 -19.27 31.19 -30.00
C GLU A 300 -17.80 30.94 -29.64
N GLY A 301 -16.89 31.66 -30.29
CA GLY A 301 -15.46 31.71 -29.92
C GLY A 301 -14.56 30.61 -30.51
N GLU A 302 -14.32 30.66 -31.82
CA GLU A 302 -13.09 30.08 -32.41
C GLU A 302 -11.97 31.13 -32.33
N ASP A 303 -11.03 30.96 -31.40
CA ASP A 303 -9.76 31.70 -31.35
C ASP A 303 -8.61 30.76 -31.73
N GLU A 304 -8.03 30.94 -32.91
CA GLU A 304 -6.92 30.12 -33.45
C GLU A 304 -5.55 30.57 -32.91
N ASP A 305 -5.26 30.26 -31.63
CA ASP A 305 -3.90 30.39 -31.08
C ASP A 305 -2.99 29.24 -31.57
N GLU A 306 -2.37 29.43 -32.74
CA GLU A 306 -1.19 28.71 -33.19
C GLU A 306 0.06 29.11 -32.36
N GLU A 307 0.54 28.22 -31.51
CA GLU A 307 1.94 28.24 -31.06
C GLU A 307 2.71 27.11 -31.75
N ALA A 308 3.45 27.47 -32.80
CA ALA A 308 4.39 26.57 -33.46
C ALA A 308 5.58 26.25 -32.54
N GLN A 309 6.03 25.00 -32.56
CA GLN A 309 7.33 24.62 -31.97
C GLN A 309 8.43 24.99 -32.95
N SER A 310 9.04 26.17 -32.77
CA SER A 310 10.24 26.59 -33.49
C SER A 310 11.50 26.03 -32.82
N ASP A 311 12.11 25.01 -33.45
CA ASP A 311 13.54 24.77 -33.28
C ASP A 311 14.33 25.94 -33.91
N VAL A 312 15.48 26.28 -33.33
CA VAL A 312 16.33 27.40 -33.79
C VAL A 312 17.22 26.92 -34.94
N GLY A 313 17.23 27.65 -36.06
CA GLY A 313 18.03 27.32 -37.24
C GLY A 313 18.22 28.49 -38.21
N GLU A 314 19.13 29.40 -37.85
CA GLU A 314 19.94 30.31 -38.67
C GLU A 314 19.28 31.20 -39.76
N GLU A 315 20.05 32.18 -40.26
CA GLU A 315 19.59 33.41 -40.92
C GLU A 315 19.65 33.33 -42.46
N SER A 316 18.70 33.99 -43.15
CA SER A 316 18.98 34.75 -44.40
C SER A 316 17.80 35.65 -44.79
N ASP A 317 18.12 36.83 -45.33
CA ASP A 317 17.23 37.95 -45.66
C ASP A 317 16.26 37.70 -46.84
N GLU A 318 15.12 38.43 -46.89
CA GLU A 318 14.95 39.63 -47.74
C GLU A 318 13.59 40.36 -47.52
N GLU A 319 13.44 41.55 -48.11
CA GLU A 319 12.40 42.55 -47.80
C GLU A 319 11.07 42.45 -48.61
N PRO A 320 9.98 43.14 -48.18
CA PRO A 320 8.62 42.89 -48.66
C PRO A 320 8.13 43.81 -49.80
N ALA A 321 7.02 43.43 -50.44
CA ALA A 321 6.22 44.29 -51.31
C ALA A 321 4.80 44.51 -50.76
N GLN A 322 4.26 45.73 -50.91
CA GLN A 322 2.95 46.14 -50.38
C GLN A 322 1.78 45.89 -51.36
N PRO A 323 0.52 45.88 -50.88
CA PRO A 323 -0.65 45.51 -51.69
C PRO A 323 -1.27 46.70 -52.43
N GLU A 324 -2.02 46.42 -53.51
CA GLU A 324 -3.01 47.34 -54.05
C GLU A 324 -4.45 46.80 -53.92
N VAL A 325 -5.38 47.75 -53.84
CA VAL A 325 -6.82 47.56 -53.64
C VAL A 325 -7.52 47.58 -55.00
N ASN A 326 -8.65 46.87 -55.16
CA ASN A 326 -9.79 47.42 -55.90
C ASN A 326 -11.13 46.69 -55.64
N GLU A 327 -12.22 47.38 -55.97
CA GLU A 327 -13.57 47.09 -55.48
C GLU A 327 -14.40 46.16 -56.37
N ALA A 328 -15.62 45.84 -55.90
CA ALA A 328 -16.51 44.86 -56.50
C ALA A 328 -17.32 45.38 -57.71
N SER A 329 -17.67 44.47 -58.62
CA SER A 329 -18.90 44.58 -59.42
C SER A 329 -19.52 43.20 -59.67
N THR A 330 -20.84 43.14 -59.79
CA THR A 330 -21.62 41.90 -59.82
C THR A 330 -22.06 41.51 -61.24
N SER A 331 -21.95 40.23 -61.59
CA SER A 331 -22.74 39.67 -62.70
C SER A 331 -23.14 38.20 -62.51
N THR A 332 -24.41 37.96 -62.84
CA THR A 332 -25.15 36.70 -63.10
C THR A 332 -24.48 35.33 -62.93
N ARG A 333 -25.18 34.45 -62.20
CA ARG A 333 -24.91 33.01 -62.03
C ARG A 333 -24.78 32.24 -63.36
N ALA A 334 -23.71 31.47 -63.49
CA ALA A 334 -23.71 30.19 -64.22
C ALA A 334 -23.55 29.04 -63.21
N LYS A 335 -24.34 27.97 -63.34
CA LYS A 335 -24.24 26.80 -62.44
C LYS A 335 -22.95 26.04 -62.76
N ARG A 336 -22.00 26.01 -61.82
CA ARG A 336 -20.95 24.99 -61.77
C ARG A 336 -21.43 23.83 -60.90
N GLU A 337 -21.16 22.61 -61.32
CA GLU A 337 -21.46 21.41 -60.53
C GLU A 337 -20.60 21.37 -59.26
N PRO A 338 -21.08 20.78 -58.15
CA PRO A 338 -20.30 20.69 -56.93
C PRO A 338 -19.08 19.80 -57.15
N ILE A 339 -17.89 20.40 -57.14
CA ILE A 339 -16.62 19.69 -57.20
C ILE A 339 -16.52 18.83 -55.93
N THR A 340 -16.88 17.56 -56.05
CA THR A 340 -16.82 16.59 -54.94
C THR A 340 -15.36 16.21 -54.69
N ILE A 341 -14.62 17.10 -54.01
CA ILE A 341 -13.25 16.86 -53.57
C ILE A 341 -13.30 15.76 -52.51
N SER A 342 -13.19 14.51 -52.96
CA SER A 342 -12.95 13.35 -52.11
C SER A 342 -11.53 13.42 -51.58
N LEU A 343 -11.34 14.24 -50.53
CA LEU A 343 -10.10 14.33 -49.77
C LEU A 343 -9.67 12.91 -49.37
N LYS A 344 -8.61 12.42 -50.02
CA LYS A 344 -8.04 11.10 -49.73
C LYS A 344 -7.70 11.08 -48.24
N LYS A 345 -8.39 10.23 -47.47
CA LYS A 345 -8.19 10.13 -46.03
C LYS A 345 -6.72 9.85 -45.71
N VAL A 346 -6.02 10.88 -45.22
CA VAL A 346 -4.67 10.78 -44.69
C VAL A 346 -4.73 10.51 -43.20
N CYS A 347 -3.76 9.75 -42.71
CA CYS A 347 -3.58 9.50 -41.29
C CYS A 347 -3.36 10.82 -40.54
N LYS A 348 -4.17 11.09 -39.49
CA LYS A 348 -4.05 12.31 -38.67
C LYS A 348 -2.68 12.46 -37.99
N VAL A 349 -1.98 11.35 -37.74
CA VAL A 349 -0.72 11.31 -36.96
C VAL A 349 0.53 11.44 -37.85
N CYS A 350 0.51 10.95 -39.09
CA CYS A 350 1.67 10.99 -39.99
C CYS A 350 1.43 11.65 -41.35
N LYS A 351 0.23 12.21 -41.58
CA LYS A 351 -0.19 12.90 -42.82
C LYS A 351 -0.05 12.09 -44.13
N LYS A 352 0.16 10.77 -44.06
CA LYS A 352 0.27 9.87 -45.23
C LYS A 352 -1.03 9.11 -45.48
N PRO A 353 -1.38 8.79 -46.75
CA PRO A 353 -2.57 8.00 -47.09
C PRO A 353 -2.41 6.52 -46.73
N GLY A 354 -3.53 5.77 -46.78
CA GLY A 354 -3.55 4.30 -46.70
C GLY A 354 -3.87 3.71 -45.32
N HIS A 355 -3.99 4.52 -44.27
CA HIS A 355 -4.49 4.08 -42.97
C HIS A 355 -5.10 5.25 -42.17
N GLU A 356 -5.97 4.93 -41.21
CA GLU A 356 -6.46 5.86 -40.19
C GLU A 356 -5.73 5.59 -38.86
N ALA A 357 -5.34 6.64 -38.12
CA ALA A 357 -4.77 6.54 -36.78
C ALA A 357 -5.05 7.81 -35.97
N GLY A 358 -4.86 7.74 -34.65
CA GLY A 358 -5.29 8.73 -33.66
C GLY A 358 -6.52 8.26 -32.87
N PHE A 359 -7.15 9.17 -32.13
CA PHE A 359 -8.36 8.86 -31.36
C PHE A 359 -9.59 8.68 -32.27
N ARG A 360 -10.36 7.60 -32.02
CA ARG A 360 -11.63 7.29 -32.68
C ARG A 360 -12.70 7.03 -31.62
N GLY A 361 -13.31 8.11 -31.14
CA GLY A 361 -14.02 8.07 -29.85
C GLY A 361 -13.00 8.02 -28.72
N ALA A 362 -13.25 7.22 -27.67
CA ALA A 362 -12.33 7.07 -26.55
C ALA A 362 -11.07 6.23 -26.89
N THR A 363 -11.13 5.36 -27.89
CA THR A 363 -10.01 4.45 -28.21
C THR A 363 -8.94 5.13 -29.07
N TYR A 364 -7.67 4.82 -28.78
CA TYR A 364 -6.53 5.28 -29.58
C TYR A 364 -6.10 4.19 -30.58
N ILE A 365 -5.88 4.57 -31.84
CA ILE A 365 -5.35 3.70 -32.88
C ILE A 365 -3.93 4.19 -33.21
N ASP A 366 -2.91 3.36 -32.98
CA ASP A 366 -1.52 3.70 -33.30
C ASP A 366 -1.29 3.86 -34.80
N CYS A 367 -0.34 4.73 -35.16
CA CYS A 367 0.12 4.89 -36.53
C CYS A 367 1.32 3.94 -36.78
N PRO A 368 1.26 3.01 -37.76
CA PRO A 368 2.37 2.11 -38.07
C PRO A 368 3.63 2.81 -38.63
N MET A 369 3.55 4.11 -38.91
CA MET A 369 4.66 4.95 -39.39
C MET A 369 5.22 5.88 -38.31
N LYS A 370 4.90 5.63 -37.03
CA LYS A 370 5.37 6.36 -35.85
C LYS A 370 5.73 5.34 -34.74
N PRO A 371 6.55 5.72 -33.74
CA PRO A 371 6.75 4.91 -32.56
C PRO A 371 5.45 4.75 -31.75
N CYS A 372 5.39 3.68 -30.95
CA CYS A 372 4.33 3.39 -29.98
C CYS A 372 3.98 4.63 -29.15
N PHE A 373 2.70 5.00 -29.10
CA PHE A 373 2.28 6.24 -28.42
C PHE A 373 2.57 6.23 -26.91
N LEU A 374 2.60 5.05 -26.26
CA LEU A 374 2.91 4.94 -24.83
C LEU A 374 4.41 5.10 -24.52
N CYS A 375 5.25 4.14 -24.92
CA CYS A 375 6.67 4.12 -24.53
C CYS A 375 7.56 5.05 -25.40
N LYS A 376 7.06 5.49 -26.56
CA LYS A 376 7.76 6.27 -27.60
C LYS A 376 8.89 5.52 -28.35
N MET A 377 8.91 4.17 -28.33
CA MET A 377 9.82 3.33 -29.13
C MET A 377 9.18 2.78 -30.43
N PRO A 378 9.95 2.49 -31.49
CA PRO A 378 9.43 1.90 -32.74
C PRO A 378 9.16 0.39 -32.62
N GLY A 379 8.49 -0.17 -33.65
CA GLY A 379 8.38 -1.62 -33.86
C GLY A 379 7.16 -2.33 -33.24
N HIS A 380 6.35 -1.63 -32.43
CA HIS A 380 5.15 -2.17 -31.79
C HIS A 380 4.07 -1.09 -31.60
N THR A 381 2.85 -1.50 -31.21
CA THR A 381 1.72 -0.60 -30.94
C THR A 381 1.54 -0.38 -29.43
N THR A 382 0.73 0.58 -29.03
CA THR A 382 0.38 0.80 -27.61
C THR A 382 -0.21 -0.45 -26.96
N MET A 383 -1.04 -1.19 -27.69
CA MET A 383 -1.66 -2.44 -27.20
C MET A 383 -0.66 -3.59 -27.07
N THR A 384 0.45 -3.58 -27.83
CA THR A 384 1.52 -4.59 -27.77
C THR A 384 2.82 -4.08 -27.14
N CYS A 385 2.75 -2.99 -26.37
CA CYS A 385 3.90 -2.38 -25.72
C CYS A 385 4.41 -3.27 -24.56
N PRO A 386 5.70 -3.66 -24.52
CA PRO A 386 6.29 -4.44 -23.42
C PRO A 386 6.45 -3.64 -22.12
N HIS A 387 6.24 -2.32 -22.20
CA HIS A 387 6.19 -1.40 -21.06
C HIS A 387 4.76 -0.88 -20.84
N ARG A 388 3.73 -1.64 -21.20
CA ARG A 388 2.35 -1.33 -20.84
C ARG A 388 2.12 -1.70 -19.39
N VAL A 389 1.54 -0.78 -18.62
CA VAL A 389 1.11 -1.04 -17.23
C VAL A 389 0.15 -2.23 -17.24
N ALA A 390 0.60 -3.34 -16.67
CA ALA A 390 -0.13 -4.59 -16.56
C ALA A 390 0.44 -5.40 -15.39
N THR A 391 -0.30 -6.40 -14.93
CA THR A 391 0.14 -7.31 -13.87
C THR A 391 1.31 -8.19 -14.27
N GLU A 392 1.55 -8.40 -15.57
CA GLU A 392 2.64 -9.23 -16.10
C GLU A 392 3.99 -8.50 -16.22
N TYR A 393 3.98 -7.16 -16.35
CA TYR A 393 5.18 -6.36 -16.63
C TYR A 393 5.47 -5.38 -15.49
N GLY A 394 6.42 -5.76 -14.62
CA GLY A 394 7.04 -4.83 -13.67
C GLY A 394 8.14 -3.99 -14.33
N VAL A 395 8.67 -3.02 -13.58
CA VAL A 395 9.96 -2.40 -13.91
C VAL A 395 11.09 -3.24 -13.33
N SER A 396 12.27 -3.20 -13.95
CA SER A 396 13.49 -3.61 -13.24
C SER A 396 13.60 -2.76 -11.97
N PRO A 397 13.61 -3.35 -10.77
CA PRO A 397 13.82 -2.56 -9.56
C PRO A 397 15.19 -1.90 -9.64
N ALA A 398 15.32 -0.71 -9.03
CA ALA A 398 16.62 -0.13 -8.79
C ALA A 398 17.51 -1.18 -8.12
N PRO A 399 18.75 -1.44 -8.58
CA PRO A 399 19.70 -2.11 -7.70
C PRO A 399 19.78 -1.25 -6.44
N HIS A 400 19.56 -1.84 -5.27
CA HIS A 400 19.77 -1.13 -4.01
C HIS A 400 21.25 -0.76 -3.96
N LYS A 401 21.55 0.49 -4.34
CA LYS A 401 22.88 1.08 -4.22
C LYS A 401 23.17 1.15 -2.72
N SER A 402 23.79 0.10 -2.21
CA SER A 402 24.47 0.13 -0.90
C SER A 402 25.64 1.10 -1.05
N THR A 403 25.36 2.41 -0.97
CA THR A 403 26.42 3.35 -0.72
C THR A 403 26.80 3.11 0.74
N HIS A 404 28.02 2.66 1.00
CA HIS A 404 28.55 2.50 2.36
C HIS A 404 28.86 3.86 3.01
N ASN A 405 28.05 4.87 2.67
CA ASN A 405 28.15 6.24 3.12
C ASN A 405 27.50 6.33 4.50
N SER A 406 28.22 6.89 5.47
CA SER A 406 27.79 6.89 6.88
C SER A 406 26.44 7.56 7.10
N VAL A 407 26.10 8.56 6.27
CA VAL A 407 24.80 9.24 6.28
C VAL A 407 23.65 8.29 5.89
N GLU A 408 23.81 7.49 4.85
CA GLU A 408 22.76 6.56 4.39
C GLU A 408 22.58 5.39 5.38
N TYR A 409 23.68 4.87 5.95
CA TYR A 409 23.62 3.90 7.04
C TYR A 409 22.92 4.44 8.30
N VAL A 410 23.19 5.70 8.70
CA VAL A 410 22.48 6.35 9.80
C VAL A 410 21.01 6.58 9.47
N PHE A 411 20.68 6.95 8.23
CA PHE A 411 19.30 7.13 7.78
C PHE A 411 18.50 5.82 7.79
N GLU A 412 19.07 4.74 7.25
CA GLU A 412 18.49 3.39 7.33
C GLU A 412 18.28 2.97 8.80
N ARG A 413 19.22 3.27 9.70
CA ARG A 413 19.09 2.90 11.11
C ARG A 413 18.12 3.78 11.91
N GLN A 414 17.95 5.06 11.58
CA GLN A 414 17.12 5.99 12.34
C GLN A 414 15.67 6.08 11.85
N ILE A 415 15.42 6.01 10.54
CA ILE A 415 14.09 6.23 9.95
C ILE A 415 13.45 4.92 9.45
N ARG A 416 14.23 4.01 8.86
CA ARG A 416 13.69 2.72 8.36
C ARG A 416 13.14 1.82 9.46
N CYS A 417 13.57 1.99 10.72
CA CYS A 417 13.01 1.30 11.89
C CYS A 417 11.51 1.58 12.14
N ARG A 418 10.89 2.54 11.45
CA ARG A 418 9.42 2.77 11.46
C ARG A 418 8.68 2.18 10.25
N ILE A 419 9.39 1.71 9.24
CA ILE A 419 8.81 1.10 8.05
C ILE A 419 8.64 -0.40 8.30
N SER A 420 7.42 -0.93 8.08
CA SER A 420 7.20 -2.37 8.13
C SER A 420 7.93 -3.05 6.96
N ALA A 421 8.85 -3.98 7.28
CA ALA A 421 9.48 -4.83 6.26
C ALA A 421 8.48 -5.76 5.55
N ILE A 422 7.31 -5.99 6.15
CA ILE A 422 6.17 -6.68 5.52
C ILE A 422 5.28 -5.63 4.87
N LYS A 423 5.18 -5.66 3.54
CA LYS A 423 4.25 -4.84 2.77
C LYS A 423 2.80 -5.15 3.18
N PRO A 424 1.99 -4.16 3.60
CA PRO A 424 0.62 -4.41 4.04
C PRO A 424 -0.29 -4.82 2.88
N PRO A 425 -1.41 -5.54 3.15
CA PRO A 425 -2.42 -5.81 2.14
C PRO A 425 -3.21 -4.53 1.83
N HIS A 426 -3.11 -4.05 0.59
CA HIS A 426 -3.74 -2.82 0.13
C HIS A 426 -5.28 -2.93 0.06
N VAL A 427 -5.99 -2.03 0.75
CA VAL A 427 -7.46 -1.95 0.72
C VAL A 427 -7.90 -0.96 -0.36
N ILE A 428 -8.12 -1.45 -1.57
CA ILE A 428 -8.40 -0.61 -2.75
C ILE A 428 -9.87 -0.16 -2.77
N PRO A 429 -10.16 1.16 -2.84
CA PRO A 429 -11.53 1.67 -3.02
C PRO A 429 -12.03 1.44 -4.45
N ASN A 430 -12.62 0.27 -4.71
CA ASN A 430 -12.91 -0.22 -6.06
C ASN A 430 -14.36 -0.05 -6.55
N ARG A 431 -15.25 0.59 -5.77
CA ARG A 431 -16.66 0.78 -6.13
C ARG A 431 -17.12 2.22 -5.88
N VAL A 432 -17.78 2.84 -6.85
CA VAL A 432 -18.44 4.15 -6.66
C VAL A 432 -19.51 4.02 -5.57
N ASN A 433 -19.40 4.85 -4.53
CA ASN A 433 -20.33 4.90 -3.41
C ASN A 433 -21.34 6.04 -3.57
N CYS A 434 -20.87 7.22 -3.95
CA CYS A 434 -21.68 8.38 -4.29
C CYS A 434 -20.95 9.28 -5.30
N ALA A 435 -21.68 10.16 -5.99
CA ALA A 435 -21.14 11.08 -6.97
C ALA A 435 -22.03 12.31 -7.13
N VAL A 436 -21.43 13.44 -7.54
CA VAL A 436 -22.17 14.64 -7.95
C VAL A 436 -21.81 14.96 -9.39
N ILE A 437 -22.77 14.75 -10.29
CA ILE A 437 -22.63 14.99 -11.73
C ILE A 437 -22.82 16.48 -12.02
N ARG A 438 -21.93 17.08 -12.84
CA ARG A 438 -21.91 18.53 -13.15
C ARG A 438 -21.92 19.41 -11.89
N TYR A 439 -21.11 19.08 -10.90
CA TYR A 439 -20.99 19.85 -9.65
C TYR A 439 -20.41 21.26 -9.88
N HIS A 440 -19.41 21.39 -10.76
CA HIS A 440 -18.79 22.66 -11.14
C HIS A 440 -19.21 23.15 -12.53
N SER A 441 -19.11 24.47 -12.77
CA SER A 441 -19.45 25.02 -14.10
C SER A 441 -18.44 24.64 -15.18
N ARG A 442 -17.15 24.57 -14.86
CA ARG A 442 -16.07 24.09 -15.74
C ARG A 442 -15.33 22.90 -15.09
N ARG A 443 -14.26 22.43 -15.74
CA ARG A 443 -13.55 21.21 -15.33
C ARG A 443 -12.89 21.38 -13.95
N ILE A 444 -12.89 20.30 -13.17
CA ILE A 444 -12.20 20.21 -11.88
C ILE A 444 -10.68 20.24 -12.10
N THR A 445 -9.99 20.96 -11.24
CA THR A 445 -8.55 21.27 -11.34
C THR A 445 -7.74 20.72 -10.18
N CYS A 446 -8.31 20.73 -8.97
CA CYS A 446 -7.72 20.22 -7.75
C CYS A 446 -8.78 19.69 -6.79
N LEU A 447 -8.39 18.75 -5.93
CA LEU A 447 -9.17 18.20 -4.83
C LEU A 447 -8.27 18.21 -3.58
N GLU A 448 -8.85 18.37 -2.38
CA GLU A 448 -8.16 18.14 -1.10
C GLU A 448 -9.20 17.72 -0.04
N PHE A 449 -8.88 16.72 0.78
CA PHE A 449 -9.74 16.27 1.89
C PHE A 449 -9.51 17.10 3.16
N HIS A 450 -10.55 17.25 3.97
CA HIS A 450 -10.47 17.95 5.26
C HIS A 450 -9.63 17.15 6.27
N PRO A 451 -8.68 17.77 6.99
CA PRO A 451 -7.74 17.05 7.87
C PRO A 451 -8.39 16.38 9.09
N THR A 452 -9.51 16.94 9.55
CA THR A 452 -10.26 16.59 10.77
C THR A 452 -11.64 16.00 10.47
N ARG A 453 -12.46 16.67 9.65
CA ARG A 453 -13.84 16.30 9.30
C ARG A 453 -13.85 15.33 8.09
N ASN A 454 -13.55 14.04 8.30
CA ASN A 454 -13.41 13.02 7.22
C ASN A 454 -14.37 13.16 6.02
N ASN A 455 -15.68 13.33 6.28
CA ASN A 455 -16.72 13.37 5.25
C ASN A 455 -16.70 14.61 4.34
N ILE A 456 -15.83 15.59 4.59
CA ILE A 456 -15.75 16.83 3.82
C ILE A 456 -14.64 16.75 2.77
N LEU A 457 -15.04 16.90 1.50
CA LEU A 457 -14.15 17.05 0.35
C LEU A 457 -14.25 18.46 -0.21
N ILE A 458 -13.10 19.05 -0.55
CA ILE A 458 -13.00 20.35 -1.21
C ILE A 458 -12.47 20.18 -2.64
N SER A 459 -12.96 21.03 -3.54
CA SER A 459 -12.70 20.96 -4.97
C SER A 459 -12.58 22.35 -5.62
N GLY A 460 -11.62 22.51 -6.51
CA GLY A 460 -11.45 23.71 -7.35
C GLY A 460 -11.78 23.45 -8.81
N ASP A 461 -12.12 24.51 -9.56
CA ASP A 461 -12.46 24.43 -10.99
C ASP A 461 -11.69 25.44 -11.88
N LYS A 462 -11.83 25.27 -13.21
CA LYS A 462 -11.21 26.15 -14.23
C LYS A 462 -11.72 27.59 -14.22
N LYS A 463 -12.88 27.89 -13.64
CA LYS A 463 -13.42 29.26 -13.55
C LYS A 463 -12.93 29.99 -12.29
N GLY A 464 -12.55 29.27 -11.24
CA GLY A 464 -12.16 29.81 -9.94
C GLY A 464 -13.19 29.55 -8.84
N GLN A 465 -14.12 28.62 -9.07
CA GLN A 465 -15.10 28.20 -8.09
C GLN A 465 -14.49 27.28 -7.04
N LEU A 466 -14.98 27.38 -5.80
CA LEU A 466 -14.70 26.45 -4.71
C LEU A 466 -15.94 25.64 -4.39
N GLY A 467 -15.85 24.32 -4.46
CA GLY A 467 -16.91 23.39 -4.06
C GLY A 467 -16.56 22.71 -2.75
N VAL A 468 -17.40 22.87 -1.74
CA VAL A 468 -17.37 22.16 -0.45
C VAL A 468 -18.51 21.16 -0.41
N TRP A 469 -18.21 19.88 -0.16
CA TRP A 469 -19.19 18.79 -0.22
C TRP A 469 -19.06 17.83 0.97
N ASP A 470 -20.15 17.62 1.72
CA ASP A 470 -20.30 16.46 2.60
C ASP A 470 -20.73 15.24 1.78
N TYR A 471 -19.81 14.31 1.56
CA TYR A 471 -20.10 13.14 0.74
C TYR A 471 -20.77 11.98 1.49
N ALA A 472 -20.90 12.06 2.82
CA ALA A 472 -21.81 11.18 3.57
C ALA A 472 -23.25 11.66 3.41
N LYS A 473 -23.46 12.98 3.36
CA LYS A 473 -24.75 13.62 3.09
C LYS A 473 -24.83 14.17 1.66
N VAL A 474 -24.82 13.29 0.65
CA VAL A 474 -24.70 13.60 -0.81
C VAL A 474 -25.43 14.85 -1.32
N HIS A 475 -26.56 15.26 -0.72
CA HIS A 475 -27.33 16.46 -1.08
C HIS A 475 -26.78 17.79 -0.49
N GLU A 476 -26.10 17.76 0.66
CA GLU A 476 -25.48 18.94 1.30
C GLU A 476 -24.17 19.29 0.60
N LYS A 477 -24.24 20.26 -0.31
CA LYS A 477 -23.12 20.72 -1.13
C LYS A 477 -23.22 22.23 -1.39
N THR A 478 -22.10 22.93 -1.29
CA THR A 478 -22.00 24.38 -1.51
C THR A 478 -20.97 24.64 -2.60
N VAL A 479 -21.24 25.61 -3.50
CA VAL A 479 -20.28 26.06 -4.51
C VAL A 479 -20.20 27.57 -4.53
N TYR A 480 -19.07 28.11 -4.07
CA TYR A 480 -18.79 29.54 -4.03
C TYR A 480 -18.17 29.98 -5.36
N SER A 481 -18.82 30.91 -6.07
CA SER A 481 -18.42 31.34 -7.42
C SER A 481 -17.48 32.55 -7.49
N ASN A 482 -17.26 33.23 -6.36
CA ASN A 482 -16.73 34.61 -6.33
C ASN A 482 -15.34 34.72 -5.65
N ILE A 483 -14.63 33.61 -5.49
CA ILE A 483 -13.35 33.55 -4.75
C ILE A 483 -12.17 33.89 -5.66
N HIS A 484 -12.14 33.32 -6.87
CA HIS A 484 -11.12 33.55 -7.88
C HIS A 484 -11.77 33.83 -9.25
N GLY A 485 -11.10 34.61 -10.09
CA GLY A 485 -11.57 34.97 -11.44
C GLY A 485 -11.04 34.07 -12.55
N CYS A 486 -10.18 33.10 -12.21
CA CYS A 486 -9.51 32.19 -13.13
C CYS A 486 -9.26 30.83 -12.46
N ILE A 487 -8.63 29.92 -13.21
CA ILE A 487 -8.27 28.55 -12.80
C ILE A 487 -7.71 28.51 -11.37
N LEU A 488 -8.44 27.87 -10.44
CA LEU A 488 -7.93 27.54 -9.12
C LEU A 488 -7.00 26.32 -9.28
N ASN A 489 -5.68 26.54 -9.17
CA ASN A 489 -4.68 25.54 -9.58
C ASN A 489 -4.29 24.58 -8.45
N ASN A 490 -4.38 25.05 -7.20
CA ASN A 490 -4.01 24.30 -6.01
C ASN A 490 -4.66 24.91 -4.76
N MET A 491 -4.87 24.09 -3.72
CA MET A 491 -5.54 24.46 -2.47
C MET A 491 -4.87 23.74 -1.29
N LYS A 492 -4.81 24.38 -0.12
CA LYS A 492 -4.37 23.75 1.13
C LYS A 492 -5.19 24.22 2.33
N PHE A 493 -5.52 23.32 3.24
CA PHE A 493 -6.11 23.67 4.54
C PHE A 493 -5.10 24.38 5.44
N ASN A 494 -5.57 25.35 6.22
CA ASN A 494 -4.76 26.00 7.24
C ASN A 494 -4.64 25.08 8.48
N PRO A 495 -3.42 24.66 8.88
CA PRO A 495 -3.24 23.74 10.01
C PRO A 495 -3.67 24.32 11.37
N SER A 496 -3.77 25.65 11.48
CA SER A 496 -4.19 26.36 12.69
C SER A 496 -5.69 26.64 12.76
N LYS A 497 -6.42 26.49 11.65
CA LYS A 497 -7.86 26.76 11.51
C LYS A 497 -8.42 25.92 10.36
N ASP A 498 -8.94 24.74 10.66
CA ASP A 498 -9.44 23.78 9.67
C ASP A 498 -10.66 24.28 8.87
N GLU A 499 -11.39 25.25 9.42
CA GLU A 499 -12.45 26.03 8.73
C GLU A 499 -11.93 27.03 7.67
N THR A 500 -10.61 27.14 7.47
CA THR A 500 -10.02 28.05 6.47
C THR A 500 -9.06 27.34 5.52
N ILE A 501 -9.08 27.74 4.25
CA ILE A 501 -8.18 27.24 3.20
C ILE A 501 -7.41 28.36 2.51
N TYR A 502 -6.24 28.02 1.99
CA TYR A 502 -5.46 28.83 1.07
C TYR A 502 -5.70 28.37 -0.38
N GLY A 503 -5.92 29.29 -1.31
CA GLY A 503 -6.15 29.01 -2.73
C GLY A 503 -5.22 29.80 -3.66
N ALA A 504 -4.59 29.13 -4.61
CA ALA A 504 -3.67 29.74 -5.59
C ALA A 504 -4.24 29.69 -7.01
N SER A 505 -4.38 30.84 -7.66
CA SER A 505 -5.12 30.98 -8.92
C SER A 505 -4.30 31.55 -10.08
N SER A 506 -4.70 31.17 -11.30
CA SER A 506 -4.24 31.76 -12.56
C SER A 506 -4.63 33.23 -12.76
N ASP A 507 -5.41 33.84 -11.87
CA ASP A 507 -5.57 35.30 -11.82
C ASP A 507 -4.41 36.03 -11.13
N GLY A 508 -3.45 35.28 -10.57
CA GLY A 508 -2.29 35.82 -9.85
C GLY A 508 -2.58 36.18 -8.39
N THR A 509 -3.75 35.81 -7.87
CA THR A 509 -4.08 35.95 -6.45
C THR A 509 -3.81 34.67 -5.67
N LEU A 510 -3.31 34.87 -4.44
CA LEU A 510 -3.34 33.92 -3.34
C LEU A 510 -4.44 34.38 -2.38
N SER A 511 -5.41 33.53 -2.10
CA SER A 511 -6.51 33.81 -1.18
C SER A 511 -6.37 33.01 0.12
N ILE A 512 -6.97 33.52 1.19
CA ILE A 512 -7.50 32.71 2.30
C ILE A 512 -9.02 32.83 2.30
N THR A 513 -9.70 31.68 2.31
CA THR A 513 -11.18 31.58 2.27
C THR A 513 -11.70 30.82 3.49
N GLU A 514 -12.75 31.33 4.12
CA GLU A 514 -13.49 30.69 5.20
C GLU A 514 -14.61 29.81 4.65
N LEU A 515 -14.69 28.55 5.11
CA LEU A 515 -15.45 27.50 4.45
C LEU A 515 -16.96 27.52 4.72
N GLU A 516 -17.40 28.12 5.82
CA GLU A 516 -18.82 28.18 6.18
C GLU A 516 -19.49 29.43 5.58
N THR A 517 -18.80 30.58 5.61
CA THR A 517 -19.29 31.85 5.06
C THR A 517 -19.02 32.02 3.57
N GLY A 518 -17.98 31.37 3.03
CA GLY A 518 -17.46 31.61 1.68
C GLY A 518 -16.71 32.93 1.52
N ILE A 519 -16.43 33.64 2.61
CA ILE A 519 -15.72 34.93 2.58
C ILE A 519 -14.24 34.65 2.25
N SER A 520 -13.76 35.32 1.20
CA SER A 520 -12.38 35.23 0.72
C SER A 520 -11.67 36.57 0.87
N SER A 521 -10.39 36.53 1.22
CA SER A 521 -9.50 37.69 1.30
C SER A 521 -8.16 37.37 0.63
N SER A 522 -7.56 38.35 -0.05
CA SER A 522 -6.31 38.14 -0.79
C SER A 522 -5.09 38.44 0.08
N LEU A 523 -4.17 37.48 0.16
CA LEU A 523 -2.87 37.57 0.85
C LEU A 523 -1.79 38.17 -0.06
N LEU A 524 -1.89 37.90 -1.37
CA LEU A 524 -0.99 38.34 -2.41
C LEU A 524 -1.80 38.50 -3.70
N ASN A 525 -1.63 39.63 -4.38
CA ASN A 525 -2.14 39.85 -5.73
C ASN A 525 -0.98 40.31 -6.62
N LEU A 526 -0.65 39.51 -7.64
CA LEU A 526 0.43 39.79 -8.58
C LEU A 526 0.02 40.68 -9.76
N ASN A 527 -1.28 40.88 -9.98
CA ASN A 527 -1.85 41.68 -11.07
C ASN A 527 -2.81 42.78 -10.53
N PRO A 528 -2.40 43.65 -9.58
CA PRO A 528 -3.31 44.62 -8.96
C PRO A 528 -3.89 45.65 -9.95
N ASN A 529 -3.23 45.85 -11.09
CA ASN A 529 -3.67 46.76 -12.16
C ASN A 529 -4.53 46.08 -13.23
N GLY A 530 -5.01 44.86 -12.99
CA GLY A 530 -5.75 44.07 -13.97
C GLY A 530 -4.89 43.58 -15.14
N TRP A 531 -5.54 43.20 -16.24
CA TRP A 531 -4.88 42.64 -17.42
C TRP A 531 -4.07 43.69 -18.18
N GLN A 532 -2.77 43.45 -18.32
CA GLN A 532 -1.83 44.31 -19.08
C GLN A 532 -1.15 43.54 -20.23
N GLY A 533 -1.85 42.57 -20.83
CA GLY A 533 -1.31 41.68 -21.86
C GLY A 533 -0.56 40.46 -21.31
N PRO A 534 -0.33 39.43 -22.15
CA PRO A 534 0.08 38.10 -21.72
C PRO A 534 1.48 38.06 -21.09
N SER A 535 2.42 38.89 -21.57
CA SER A 535 3.80 38.94 -21.07
C SER A 535 3.95 39.59 -19.69
N ARG A 536 2.92 40.31 -19.20
CA ARG A 536 2.88 40.91 -17.87
C ARG A 536 2.05 40.11 -16.87
N TRP A 537 1.10 39.31 -17.34
CA TRP A 537 0.18 38.58 -16.48
C TRP A 537 0.89 37.46 -15.69
N ARG A 538 0.83 37.56 -14.37
CA ARG A 538 1.39 36.56 -13.45
C ARG A 538 0.32 35.58 -13.00
N MET A 539 0.58 34.29 -13.14
CA MET A 539 -0.33 33.22 -12.73
C MET A 539 0.30 32.41 -11.60
N LEU A 540 -0.41 32.20 -10.48
CA LEU A 540 0.06 31.31 -9.41
C LEU A 540 -0.40 29.87 -9.67
N TYR A 541 0.50 28.92 -9.45
CA TYR A 541 0.33 27.51 -9.82
C TYR A 541 0.80 26.56 -8.72
N GLY A 542 2.07 26.69 -8.31
CA GLY A 542 2.60 25.98 -7.14
C GLY A 542 2.03 26.59 -5.87
N LEU A 543 1.65 25.75 -4.91
CA LEU A 543 1.22 26.13 -3.56
C LEU A 543 1.54 24.98 -2.61
N ASP A 544 2.20 25.25 -1.50
CA ASP A 544 2.18 24.37 -0.33
C ASP A 544 2.43 25.18 0.95
N LEU A 545 2.36 24.53 2.12
CA LEU A 545 2.63 25.17 3.41
C LEU A 545 3.69 24.44 4.22
N ASN A 546 4.35 25.18 5.09
CA ASN A 546 5.31 24.69 6.07
C ASN A 546 4.78 25.07 7.46
N SER A 547 4.15 24.11 8.13
CA SER A 547 3.54 24.28 9.45
C SER A 547 4.54 24.79 10.48
N ASP A 548 5.72 24.17 10.51
CA ASP A 548 6.69 24.30 11.59
C ASP A 548 7.40 25.66 11.53
N LYS A 549 7.55 26.23 10.33
CA LYS A 549 8.02 27.61 10.12
C LYS A 549 6.91 28.65 10.08
N GLY A 550 5.64 28.24 10.02
CA GLY A 550 4.51 29.16 9.87
C GLY A 550 4.45 29.88 8.51
N VAL A 551 4.99 29.28 7.44
CA VAL A 551 5.12 29.93 6.12
C VAL A 551 4.32 29.19 5.05
N LEU A 552 3.54 29.94 4.28
CA LEU A 552 2.86 29.52 3.06
C LEU A 552 3.74 29.87 1.84
N VAL A 553 3.95 28.93 0.92
CA VAL A 553 4.80 29.11 -0.27
C VAL A 553 4.00 28.96 -1.56
N ALA A 554 4.13 29.92 -2.47
CA ALA A 554 3.43 29.93 -3.77
C ALA A 554 4.38 30.27 -4.91
N ALA A 555 4.15 29.74 -6.12
CA ALA A 555 5.05 29.95 -7.26
C ALA A 555 4.34 30.29 -8.58
N ASP A 556 5.01 31.10 -9.42
CA ASP A 556 4.43 31.74 -10.60
C ASP A 556 4.82 31.11 -11.96
N ASN A 557 4.20 31.63 -13.03
CA ASN A 557 4.48 31.28 -14.43
C ASN A 557 5.84 31.77 -14.97
N VAL A 558 6.61 32.55 -14.20
CA VAL A 558 7.88 33.19 -14.60
C VAL A 558 9.10 32.55 -13.92
N GLY A 559 8.87 31.57 -13.04
CA GLY A 559 9.90 30.78 -12.35
C GLY A 559 10.15 31.23 -10.91
N ARG A 560 9.29 32.09 -10.35
CA ARG A 560 9.51 32.70 -9.03
C ARG A 560 8.73 32.04 -7.91
N LEU A 561 9.36 31.95 -6.75
CA LEU A 561 8.78 31.60 -5.46
C LEU A 561 8.42 32.87 -4.68
N TYR A 562 7.29 32.82 -3.98
CA TYR A 562 6.76 33.82 -3.07
C TYR A 562 6.51 33.14 -1.72
N MET A 563 6.82 33.84 -0.63
CA MET A 563 6.58 33.38 0.74
C MET A 563 5.59 34.33 1.42
N VAL A 564 4.70 33.79 2.26
CA VAL A 564 3.75 34.54 3.09
C VAL A 564 3.78 33.95 4.49
N ASP A 565 3.97 34.79 5.50
CA ASP A 565 3.86 34.41 6.90
C ASP A 565 2.36 34.20 7.26
N MET A 566 2.01 33.01 7.76
CA MET A 566 0.63 32.61 8.05
C MET A 566 0.05 33.26 9.31
N ARG A 567 0.88 33.90 10.15
CA ARG A 567 0.49 34.59 11.38
C ARG A 567 0.23 36.08 11.14
N SER A 568 1.05 36.73 10.32
CA SER A 568 0.83 38.13 9.90
C SER A 568 0.01 38.27 8.63
N ASN A 569 -0.19 37.19 7.87
CA ASN A 569 -0.79 37.17 6.53
C ASN A 569 -0.08 38.11 5.52
N SER A 570 1.23 38.35 5.72
CA SER A 570 2.03 39.27 4.91
C SER A 570 3.12 38.55 4.11
N VAL A 571 3.36 39.03 2.88
CA VAL A 571 4.47 38.57 2.03
C VAL A 571 5.81 38.78 2.72
N THR A 572 6.65 37.75 2.77
CA THR A 572 7.98 37.78 3.39
C THR A 572 9.10 37.78 2.33
N GLY A 573 10.13 38.60 2.56
CA GLY A 573 11.31 38.68 1.69
C GLY A 573 11.05 39.32 0.32
N LYS A 574 11.90 38.95 -0.65
CA LYS A 574 11.77 39.29 -2.07
C LYS A 574 11.49 38.00 -2.86
N PRO A 575 10.74 38.04 -3.98
CA PRO A 575 10.44 36.84 -4.74
C PRO A 575 11.69 36.25 -5.40
N ILE A 576 11.89 34.94 -5.22
CA ILE A 576 13.15 34.22 -5.44
C ILE A 576 13.04 33.42 -6.74
N LEU A 577 14.04 33.43 -7.61
CA LEU A 577 14.00 32.70 -8.89
C LEU A 577 14.44 31.24 -8.69
N ILE A 578 13.50 30.29 -8.73
CA ILE A 578 13.74 28.86 -8.49
C ILE A 578 13.73 28.01 -9.78
N HIS A 579 13.05 28.45 -10.84
CA HIS A 579 13.10 27.78 -12.14
C HIS A 579 13.59 28.76 -13.22
N LYS A 580 13.96 28.25 -14.41
CA LYS A 580 14.46 29.07 -15.52
C LYS A 580 13.52 30.27 -15.75
N LYS A 581 14.06 31.48 -15.83
CA LYS A 581 13.28 32.73 -16.03
C LYS A 581 12.32 32.58 -17.22
N GLY A 582 11.03 32.79 -16.98
CA GLY A 582 9.96 32.62 -17.99
C GLY A 582 9.41 31.20 -18.12
N SER A 583 9.90 30.23 -17.33
CA SER A 583 9.29 28.91 -17.21
C SER A 583 8.35 28.85 -16.00
N LYS A 584 7.21 28.19 -16.19
CA LYS A 584 6.21 27.99 -15.15
C LYS A 584 6.66 26.96 -14.11
N VAL A 585 6.49 27.29 -12.83
CA VAL A 585 6.53 26.31 -11.74
C VAL A 585 5.15 25.63 -11.67
N THR A 586 5.09 24.31 -11.77
CA THR A 586 3.85 23.51 -11.86
C THR A 586 3.39 22.96 -10.51
N GLY A 587 4.31 22.84 -9.56
CA GLY A 587 4.07 22.29 -8.23
C GLY A 587 5.16 22.68 -7.24
N LEU A 588 4.78 22.69 -5.96
CA LEU A 588 5.64 22.81 -4.79
C LEU A 588 5.24 21.69 -3.82
N HIS A 589 6.18 21.21 -3.00
CA HIS A 589 5.90 20.32 -1.89
C HIS A 589 6.94 20.51 -0.78
N CYS A 590 6.50 20.85 0.43
CA CYS A 590 7.36 20.87 1.62
C CYS A 590 7.68 19.44 2.08
N HIS A 591 8.83 19.23 2.72
CA HIS A 591 9.19 17.90 3.23
C HIS A 591 8.48 17.62 4.58
N PRO A 592 7.70 16.54 4.72
CA PRO A 592 6.77 16.36 5.84
C PRO A 592 7.42 16.18 7.22
N LEU A 593 8.72 15.82 7.28
CA LEU A 593 9.49 15.68 8.52
C LEU A 593 10.70 16.63 8.65
N GLN A 594 10.94 17.50 7.66
CA GLN A 594 12.15 18.36 7.65
C GLN A 594 11.78 19.74 7.09
N PRO A 595 11.40 20.71 7.94
CA PRO A 595 10.91 22.01 7.48
C PRO A 595 11.98 22.89 6.80
N ASP A 596 13.21 22.40 6.67
CA ASP A 596 14.26 23.00 5.86
C ASP A 596 14.23 22.58 4.39
N LEU A 597 13.55 21.50 4.00
CA LEU A 597 13.52 21.04 2.61
C LEU A 597 12.22 21.39 1.87
N LEU A 598 12.39 21.96 0.67
CA LEU A 598 11.34 22.26 -0.29
C LEU A 598 11.65 21.56 -1.63
N LEU A 599 10.64 20.96 -2.24
CA LEU A 599 10.66 20.39 -3.59
C LEU A 599 9.85 21.29 -4.52
N SER A 600 10.38 21.59 -5.71
CA SER A 600 9.67 22.30 -6.77
C SER A 600 9.74 21.52 -8.09
N CYS A 601 8.80 21.76 -9.00
CA CYS A 601 8.84 21.22 -10.36
C CYS A 601 8.27 22.20 -11.39
N GLY A 602 8.66 22.07 -12.66
CA GLY A 602 8.26 23.06 -13.66
C GLY A 602 8.35 22.66 -15.14
N ASN A 603 8.07 23.67 -15.98
CA ASN A 603 8.09 23.59 -17.43
C ASN A 603 9.51 23.55 -18.03
N ASP A 604 10.57 23.84 -17.26
CA ASP A 604 11.96 23.75 -17.71
C ASP A 604 12.54 22.31 -17.69
N HIS A 605 11.67 21.31 -17.48
CA HIS A 605 11.98 19.87 -17.44
C HIS A 605 12.80 19.42 -16.21
N PHE A 606 12.80 20.20 -15.13
CA PHE A 606 13.41 19.81 -13.85
C PHE A 606 12.38 19.70 -12.73
N ALA A 607 12.67 18.83 -11.77
CA ALA A 607 12.28 19.01 -10.38
C ALA A 607 13.53 19.37 -9.55
N ARG A 608 13.40 20.16 -8.49
CA ARG A 608 14.54 20.67 -7.71
C ARG A 608 14.31 20.58 -6.22
N ILE A 609 15.35 20.23 -5.47
CA ILE A 609 15.37 20.23 -4.00
C ILE A 609 16.08 21.50 -3.52
N TRP A 610 15.54 22.16 -2.49
CA TRP A 610 16.04 23.43 -1.94
C TRP A 610 16.18 23.38 -0.43
N ASP A 611 17.18 24.07 0.09
CA ASP A 611 17.24 24.44 1.51
C ASP A 611 16.52 25.78 1.72
N MET A 612 15.39 25.75 2.42
CA MET A 612 14.58 26.93 2.73
C MET A 612 15.31 27.98 3.59
N ARG A 613 16.44 27.62 4.23
CA ARG A 613 17.30 28.54 4.99
C ARG A 613 18.24 29.35 4.07
N ASN A 614 18.50 28.85 2.87
CA ASN A 614 19.42 29.44 1.88
C ASN A 614 18.82 29.44 0.47
N LEU A 615 17.60 29.97 0.35
CA LEU A 615 16.89 30.10 -0.93
C LEU A 615 17.38 31.35 -1.69
N GLU A 616 18.18 31.14 -2.72
CA GLU A 616 18.71 32.14 -3.64
C GLU A 616 18.56 31.66 -5.09
N ALA A 617 18.85 32.52 -6.06
CA ALA A 617 18.71 32.18 -7.47
C ALA A 617 19.79 31.18 -7.92
N GLY A 618 19.42 29.91 -8.01
CA GLY A 618 20.33 28.80 -8.37
C GLY A 618 20.95 28.07 -7.18
N SER A 619 20.48 28.27 -5.95
CA SER A 619 20.92 27.50 -4.77
C SER A 619 20.19 26.15 -4.60
N SER A 620 19.80 25.49 -5.68
CA SER A 620 19.22 24.14 -5.60
C SER A 620 20.28 23.16 -5.12
N ILE A 621 19.89 22.28 -4.19
CA ILE A 621 20.75 21.22 -3.67
C ILE A 621 20.95 20.16 -4.76
N HIS A 622 19.86 19.80 -5.44
CA HIS A 622 19.84 18.83 -6.54
C HIS A 622 18.81 19.22 -7.61
N ASP A 623 19.22 19.03 -8.86
CA ASP A 623 18.41 19.20 -10.08
C ASP A 623 18.09 17.82 -10.67
N LEU A 624 16.81 17.43 -10.68
CA LEU A 624 16.32 16.12 -11.14
C LEU A 624 15.88 16.23 -12.63
N PRO A 625 16.65 15.70 -13.60
CA PRO A 625 16.40 15.92 -15.03
C PRO A 625 15.25 15.05 -15.58
N HIS A 626 14.42 15.64 -16.44
CA HIS A 626 13.32 14.95 -17.13
C HIS A 626 13.35 15.24 -18.64
N LYS A 627 12.69 14.39 -19.44
CA LYS A 627 12.64 14.54 -20.92
C LYS A 627 11.57 15.52 -21.41
N ARG A 628 10.61 15.88 -20.54
CA ARG A 628 9.49 16.80 -20.76
C ARG A 628 9.10 17.48 -19.44
N VAL A 629 8.17 18.43 -19.53
CA VAL A 629 7.53 19.13 -18.40
C VAL A 629 7.13 18.16 -17.29
N VAL A 630 7.36 18.57 -16.05
CA VAL A 630 6.96 17.84 -14.84
C VAL A 630 5.65 18.45 -14.31
N ASN A 631 4.60 17.64 -14.12
CA ASN A 631 3.27 18.10 -13.66
C ASN A 631 3.16 18.18 -12.14
N SER A 632 3.86 17.28 -11.45
CA SER A 632 3.98 17.22 -9.99
C SER A 632 5.28 16.52 -9.58
N ALA A 633 5.79 16.89 -8.42
CA ALA A 633 6.85 16.21 -7.69
C ALA A 633 6.47 16.22 -6.20
N TYR A 634 6.48 15.06 -5.55
CA TYR A 634 6.01 14.87 -4.18
C TYR A 634 6.98 14.02 -3.37
N PHE A 635 7.33 14.50 -2.17
CA PHE A 635 7.98 13.67 -1.16
C PHE A 635 7.02 12.57 -0.67
N SER A 636 7.56 11.45 -0.19
CA SER A 636 6.75 10.37 0.38
C SER A 636 6.14 10.76 1.73
N PRO A 637 4.87 10.42 2.03
CA PRO A 637 4.12 11.13 3.07
C PRO A 637 4.52 10.80 4.51
N GLN A 638 5.11 9.63 4.80
CA GLN A 638 5.43 9.23 6.18
C GLN A 638 6.90 9.47 6.57
N THR A 639 7.83 9.41 5.62
CA THR A 639 9.27 9.63 5.87
C THR A 639 9.85 10.82 5.13
N GLY A 640 9.25 11.22 4.00
CA GLY A 640 9.80 12.16 3.03
C GLY A 640 11.02 11.65 2.23
N SER A 641 11.49 10.43 2.51
CA SER A 641 12.74 9.87 1.98
C SER A 641 12.74 9.63 0.48
N LYS A 642 11.56 9.43 -0.13
CA LYS A 642 11.41 9.15 -1.56
C LYS A 642 10.79 10.33 -2.28
N ILE A 643 11.11 10.50 -3.56
CA ILE A 643 10.42 11.46 -4.46
C ILE A 643 9.69 10.70 -5.56
N LEU A 644 8.41 11.03 -5.74
CA LEU A 644 7.57 10.64 -6.87
C LEU A 644 7.43 11.85 -7.81
N THR A 645 7.72 11.68 -9.11
CA THR A 645 7.42 12.72 -10.11
C THR A 645 6.54 12.19 -11.25
N THR A 646 5.70 13.06 -11.80
CA THR A 646 4.82 12.76 -12.94
C THR A 646 5.19 13.67 -14.11
N SER A 647 5.59 13.13 -15.26
CA SER A 647 6.10 13.92 -16.40
C SER A 647 5.42 13.59 -17.72
N GLN A 648 5.28 14.62 -18.57
CA GLN A 648 4.57 14.56 -19.86
C GLN A 648 5.28 13.70 -20.93
N ASP A 649 6.32 12.93 -20.58
CA ASP A 649 6.93 11.91 -21.43
C ASP A 649 6.33 10.49 -21.22
N ASN A 650 5.16 10.41 -20.57
CA ASN A 650 4.53 9.15 -20.12
C ASN A 650 5.47 8.34 -19.20
N ARG A 651 6.11 9.02 -18.24
CA ARG A 651 6.91 8.39 -17.18
C ARG A 651 6.54 8.96 -15.81
N ILE A 652 6.20 8.05 -14.91
CA ILE A 652 6.26 8.29 -13.47
C ILE A 652 7.68 7.91 -13.04
N ARG A 653 8.38 8.77 -12.30
CA ARG A 653 9.74 8.49 -11.82
C ARG A 653 9.77 8.41 -10.31
N VAL A 654 10.61 7.53 -9.81
CA VAL A 654 10.75 7.20 -8.40
C VAL A 654 12.21 7.35 -8.02
N TRP A 655 12.47 8.11 -6.96
CA TRP A 655 13.79 8.27 -6.34
C TRP A 655 13.68 7.70 -4.93
N ASP A 656 14.39 6.62 -4.63
CA ASP A 656 14.23 5.87 -3.36
C ASP A 656 14.91 6.53 -2.14
N SER A 657 15.79 7.51 -2.35
CA SER A 657 16.55 8.21 -1.31
C SER A 657 16.91 9.62 -1.78
N ILE A 658 16.46 10.65 -1.05
CA ILE A 658 16.86 12.06 -1.28
C ILE A 658 18.30 12.37 -0.86
N PHE A 659 18.99 11.42 -0.23
CA PHE A 659 20.40 11.51 0.17
C PHE A 659 21.33 10.63 -0.69
N GLY A 660 20.74 9.85 -1.61
CA GLY A 660 21.46 8.98 -2.54
C GLY A 660 21.92 9.72 -3.80
N ASN A 661 22.26 8.95 -4.83
CA ASN A 661 22.56 9.51 -6.15
C ASN A 661 21.28 10.00 -6.85
N LEU A 662 21.23 11.31 -7.14
CA LEU A 662 20.06 12.00 -7.71
C LEU A 662 20.24 12.42 -9.20
N ASP A 663 21.24 11.87 -9.90
CA ASP A 663 21.48 12.15 -11.32
C ASP A 663 20.49 11.41 -12.25
N SER A 664 20.08 10.21 -11.85
CA SER A 664 19.22 9.31 -12.63
C SER A 664 18.17 8.63 -11.73
N PRO A 665 16.88 8.58 -12.12
CA PRO A 665 15.81 8.06 -11.26
C PRO A 665 16.05 6.59 -10.91
N SER A 666 15.74 6.21 -9.67
CA SER A 666 15.85 4.82 -9.20
C SER A 666 14.98 3.88 -10.06
N ARG A 667 13.77 4.32 -10.43
CA ARG A 667 12.89 3.60 -11.38
C ARG A 667 12.16 4.57 -12.32
N GLU A 668 11.99 4.19 -13.59
CA GLU A 668 11.03 4.81 -14.53
C GLU A 668 9.86 3.86 -14.78
N ILE A 669 8.64 4.23 -14.37
CA ILE A 669 7.41 3.49 -14.65
C ILE A 669 6.73 4.12 -15.86
N VAL A 670 6.52 3.33 -16.92
CA VAL A 670 5.85 3.78 -18.14
C VAL A 670 4.33 3.71 -17.94
N HIS A 671 3.67 4.86 -17.79
CA HIS A 671 2.23 4.95 -17.54
C HIS A 671 1.57 5.93 -18.53
N SER A 672 0.29 5.73 -18.88
CA SER A 672 -0.42 6.56 -19.85
C SER A 672 -1.02 7.81 -19.21
N HIS A 673 -0.36 8.97 -19.33
CA HIS A 673 -0.79 10.23 -18.70
C HIS A 673 -0.38 11.46 -19.53
N ASP A 674 -0.59 11.35 -20.85
CA ASP A 674 -0.13 12.32 -21.84
C ASP A 674 -0.84 13.69 -21.73
N PHE A 675 -0.23 14.74 -22.27
CA PHE A 675 -0.72 16.11 -22.10
C PHE A 675 -1.86 16.47 -23.07
N ASN A 676 -2.84 17.25 -22.60
CA ASN A 676 -3.92 17.77 -23.43
C ASN A 676 -4.41 19.15 -22.91
N ARG A 677 -4.45 20.17 -23.79
CA ARG A 677 -4.90 21.57 -23.51
C ARG A 677 -6.27 21.62 -22.80
N HIS A 678 -7.16 20.68 -23.10
CA HIS A 678 -8.54 20.64 -22.60
C HIS A 678 -8.72 19.79 -21.32
N LEU A 679 -7.71 18.99 -20.95
CA LEU A 679 -7.71 18.20 -19.72
C LEU A 679 -7.02 18.96 -18.56
N THR A 680 -7.23 18.51 -17.33
CA THR A 680 -6.40 18.91 -16.18
C THR A 680 -5.14 18.01 -16.16
N PRO A 681 -3.93 18.54 -15.88
CA PRO A 681 -2.71 17.71 -15.87
C PRO A 681 -2.80 16.58 -14.86
N PHE A 682 -2.48 15.36 -15.30
CA PHE A 682 -2.35 14.21 -14.41
C PHE A 682 -1.25 14.43 -13.38
N ARG A 683 -1.52 13.99 -12.16
CA ARG A 683 -0.60 13.94 -11.02
C ARG A 683 -0.76 12.56 -10.38
N ALA A 684 0.32 11.80 -10.25
CA ALA A 684 0.32 10.60 -9.40
C ALA A 684 0.48 11.03 -7.93
N GLU A 685 -0.30 10.44 -7.03
CA GLU A 685 -0.21 10.68 -5.59
C GLU A 685 0.09 9.39 -4.83
N TRP A 686 0.83 9.50 -3.73
CA TRP A 686 1.05 8.42 -2.76
C TRP A 686 -0.24 8.07 -2.01
N ASP A 687 -0.39 6.83 -1.52
CA ASP A 687 -1.36 6.57 -0.44
C ASP A 687 -0.80 7.07 0.92
N PRO A 688 -1.39 8.10 1.55
CA PRO A 688 -0.99 8.58 2.88
C PRO A 688 -1.15 7.54 4.00
N LYS A 689 -1.84 6.42 3.75
CA LYS A 689 -2.02 5.30 4.68
C LYS A 689 -1.00 4.16 4.49
N ASP A 690 -0.30 4.09 3.35
CA ASP A 690 0.67 3.01 3.10
C ASP A 690 2.00 3.26 3.84
N THR A 691 2.16 2.60 4.98
CA THR A 691 3.38 2.65 5.81
C THR A 691 4.64 2.07 5.13
N SER A 692 4.52 1.43 3.97
CA SER A 692 5.65 0.96 3.16
C SER A 692 6.12 1.96 2.08
N GLU A 693 5.37 3.05 1.89
CA GLU A 693 5.61 4.07 0.85
C GLU A 693 5.80 3.40 -0.54
N SER A 694 4.87 2.50 -0.89
CA SER A 694 4.92 1.68 -2.10
C SER A 694 3.73 1.92 -3.04
N LEU A 695 2.56 2.27 -2.52
CA LEU A 695 1.34 2.44 -3.31
C LEU A 695 1.19 3.88 -3.81
N VAL A 696 0.93 4.03 -5.11
CA VAL A 696 0.53 5.29 -5.73
C VAL A 696 -0.74 5.12 -6.56
N VAL A 697 -1.51 6.19 -6.72
CA VAL A 697 -2.73 6.25 -7.54
C VAL A 697 -2.55 7.26 -8.68
N VAL A 698 -3.02 6.92 -9.89
CA VAL A 698 -2.97 7.78 -11.08
C VAL A 698 -4.09 7.43 -12.06
N GLY A 699 -4.66 8.40 -12.79
CA GLY A 699 -5.68 8.13 -13.82
C GLY A 699 -5.06 7.81 -15.19
N ARG A 700 -5.58 6.80 -15.92
CA ARG A 700 -5.05 6.37 -17.22
C ARG A 700 -5.67 7.17 -18.39
N TYR A 701 -4.83 7.77 -19.25
CA TYR A 701 -5.27 8.58 -20.39
C TYR A 701 -5.80 7.77 -21.56
N ILE A 702 -5.18 6.65 -21.90
CA ILE A 702 -5.64 5.73 -22.96
C ILE A 702 -6.72 4.81 -22.39
N SER A 703 -7.83 4.66 -23.13
CA SER A 703 -8.91 3.75 -22.74
C SER A 703 -8.62 2.30 -23.12
N GLU A 704 -9.25 1.38 -22.40
CA GLU A 704 -9.23 -0.05 -22.70
C GLU A 704 -10.65 -0.60 -22.87
N ASN A 705 -10.79 -1.72 -23.58
CA ASN A 705 -12.09 -2.31 -23.89
C ASN A 705 -12.51 -3.31 -22.81
N TYR A 706 -13.43 -2.90 -21.94
CA TYR A 706 -14.06 -3.75 -20.93
C TYR A 706 -15.48 -4.12 -21.41
N ASP A 707 -15.67 -5.39 -21.77
CA ASP A 707 -16.95 -5.97 -22.25
C ASP A 707 -17.68 -5.17 -23.36
N GLY A 708 -16.92 -4.49 -24.23
CA GLY A 708 -17.44 -3.68 -25.34
C GLY A 708 -17.48 -2.17 -25.06
N VAL A 709 -17.18 -1.74 -23.83
CA VAL A 709 -17.12 -0.32 -23.44
C VAL A 709 -15.66 0.11 -23.30
N ALA A 710 -15.31 1.21 -23.97
CA ALA A 710 -14.01 1.85 -23.82
C ALA A 710 -14.00 2.69 -22.53
N LEU A 711 -13.26 2.26 -21.51
CA LEU A 711 -13.17 2.92 -20.19
C LEU A 711 -11.74 3.38 -19.88
N HIS A 712 -11.63 4.40 -19.04
CA HIS A 712 -10.37 4.97 -18.57
C HIS A 712 -10.17 4.60 -17.09
N PRO A 713 -9.35 3.57 -16.76
CA PRO A 713 -9.16 3.14 -15.39
C PRO A 713 -8.39 4.17 -14.55
N ILE A 714 -8.58 4.07 -13.23
CA ILE A 714 -7.68 4.66 -12.24
C ILE A 714 -6.77 3.52 -11.75
N ASP A 715 -5.47 3.71 -11.93
CA ASP A 715 -4.43 2.72 -11.70
C ASP A 715 -3.86 2.87 -10.29
N PHE A 716 -3.86 1.77 -9.55
CA PHE A 716 -3.10 1.62 -8.31
C PHE A 716 -1.82 0.86 -8.64
N ILE A 717 -0.66 1.49 -8.49
CA ILE A 717 0.64 0.96 -8.91
C ILE A 717 1.54 0.82 -7.67
N ASP A 718 2.26 -0.30 -7.60
CA ASP A 718 3.35 -0.50 -6.64
C ASP A 718 4.65 0.07 -7.21
N VAL A 719 5.16 1.17 -6.65
CA VAL A 719 6.38 1.82 -7.14
C VAL A 719 7.68 1.06 -6.80
N SER A 720 7.63 0.02 -5.97
CA SER A 720 8.81 -0.81 -5.67
C SER A 720 9.07 -1.85 -6.77
N THR A 721 8.00 -2.38 -7.37
CA THR A 721 8.02 -3.39 -8.45
C THR A 721 7.60 -2.84 -9.82
N GLY A 722 7.00 -1.64 -9.86
CA GLY A 722 6.35 -1.06 -11.03
C GLY A 722 5.06 -1.76 -11.47
N GLN A 723 4.59 -2.76 -10.72
CA GLN A 723 3.43 -3.58 -11.11
C GLN A 723 2.10 -2.89 -10.79
N LEU A 724 1.12 -3.16 -11.65
CA LEU A 724 -0.27 -2.79 -11.44
C LEU A 724 -0.88 -3.66 -10.33
N VAL A 725 -1.28 -3.03 -9.22
CA VAL A 725 -1.92 -3.69 -8.07
C VAL A 725 -3.42 -3.87 -8.34
N ALA A 726 -4.07 -2.83 -8.85
CA ALA A 726 -5.50 -2.84 -9.17
C ALA A 726 -5.86 -1.76 -10.19
N GLU A 727 -6.93 -2.00 -10.93
CA GLU A 727 -7.61 -1.03 -11.79
C GLU A 727 -8.98 -0.72 -11.18
N VAL A 728 -9.31 0.56 -11.07
CA VAL A 728 -10.62 1.03 -10.57
C VAL A 728 -11.39 1.64 -11.74
N ILE A 729 -12.55 1.06 -12.05
CA ILE A 729 -13.42 1.39 -13.18
C ILE A 729 -14.89 1.38 -12.75
N ASP A 730 -15.71 2.17 -13.42
CA ASP A 730 -17.17 2.05 -13.38
C ASP A 730 -17.71 2.24 -14.82
N PRO A 731 -18.56 1.35 -15.35
CA PRO A 731 -19.08 1.45 -16.72
C PRO A 731 -19.84 2.74 -17.04
N ASN A 732 -20.33 3.46 -16.03
CA ASN A 732 -20.99 4.75 -16.19
C ASN A 732 -19.99 5.92 -16.32
N ILE A 733 -18.72 5.71 -15.98
CA ILE A 733 -17.64 6.71 -16.04
C ILE A 733 -16.77 6.43 -17.28
N THR A 734 -17.30 6.78 -18.44
CA THR A 734 -16.59 6.71 -19.73
C THR A 734 -15.61 7.88 -19.95
N THR A 735 -15.43 8.75 -18.95
CA THR A 735 -14.65 9.99 -19.04
C THR A 735 -13.35 9.91 -18.24
N ILE A 736 -12.27 10.44 -18.81
CA ILE A 736 -10.92 10.46 -18.22
C ILE A 736 -10.94 11.11 -16.82
N THR A 737 -10.26 10.50 -15.86
CA THR A 737 -10.19 10.84 -14.42
C THR A 737 -8.81 11.38 -14.03
N PRO A 738 -8.42 12.61 -14.43
CA PRO A 738 -7.06 13.11 -14.24
C PRO A 738 -6.72 13.54 -12.81
N VAL A 739 -7.71 13.93 -12.00
CA VAL A 739 -7.52 14.37 -10.62
C VAL A 739 -8.03 13.27 -9.70
N ASN A 740 -7.13 12.68 -8.91
CA ASN A 740 -7.45 11.65 -7.92
C ASN A 740 -6.78 12.01 -6.60
N LYS A 741 -7.48 11.81 -5.49
CA LYS A 741 -7.02 12.08 -4.13
C LYS A 741 -7.37 10.89 -3.25
N LEU A 742 -6.41 10.34 -2.51
CA LEU A 742 -6.70 9.35 -1.47
C LEU A 742 -6.97 10.06 -0.12
N HIS A 743 -7.98 9.56 0.60
CA HIS A 743 -8.33 10.11 1.90
C HIS A 743 -7.27 9.72 2.95
N PRO A 744 -6.87 10.65 3.85
CA PRO A 744 -5.72 10.48 4.74
C PRO A 744 -5.90 9.44 5.87
N ARG A 745 -7.11 8.93 6.10
CA ARG A 745 -7.44 8.09 7.27
C ARG A 745 -8.25 6.85 6.89
N ASP A 746 -9.43 7.08 6.33
CA ASP A 746 -10.36 6.06 5.83
C ASP A 746 -9.98 5.55 4.42
N ASP A 747 -10.45 4.34 4.08
CA ASP A 747 -10.33 3.76 2.74
C ASP A 747 -11.31 4.41 1.75
N VAL A 748 -11.01 5.65 1.36
CA VAL A 748 -11.81 6.44 0.41
C VAL A 748 -10.89 7.04 -0.66
N LEU A 749 -11.35 6.98 -1.91
CA LEU A 749 -10.74 7.67 -3.06
C LEU A 749 -11.73 8.72 -3.57
N ALA A 750 -11.28 9.94 -3.82
CA ALA A 750 -12.03 10.96 -4.53
C ALA A 750 -11.44 11.16 -5.93
N SER A 751 -12.30 11.22 -6.95
CA SER A 751 -11.92 11.42 -8.35
C SER A 751 -12.70 12.56 -8.99
N GLY A 752 -11.99 13.48 -9.63
CA GLY A 752 -12.56 14.52 -10.48
C GLY A 752 -12.45 14.14 -11.95
N SER A 753 -13.59 14.01 -12.64
CA SER A 753 -13.63 13.82 -14.09
C SER A 753 -14.54 14.87 -14.73
N SER A 754 -14.00 15.63 -15.67
CA SER A 754 -14.68 16.79 -16.28
C SER A 754 -15.26 17.70 -15.18
N ARG A 755 -16.59 17.85 -15.10
CA ARG A 755 -17.32 18.69 -14.14
C ARG A 755 -17.86 17.92 -12.92
N SER A 756 -17.55 16.63 -12.79
CA SER A 756 -18.20 15.70 -11.87
C SER A 756 -17.21 15.12 -10.87
N ILE A 757 -17.63 14.96 -9.61
CA ILE A 757 -16.85 14.31 -8.55
C ILE A 757 -17.46 12.95 -8.22
N PHE A 758 -16.61 11.96 -8.01
CA PHE A 758 -16.95 10.59 -7.64
C PHE A 758 -16.20 10.20 -6.37
N ILE A 759 -16.88 9.51 -5.47
CA ILE A 759 -16.31 8.93 -4.24
C ILE A 759 -16.37 7.42 -4.37
N TRP A 760 -15.21 6.78 -4.23
CA TRP A 760 -15.09 5.33 -4.24
C TRP A 760 -14.83 4.81 -2.82
N ARG A 761 -15.41 3.67 -2.51
CA ARG A 761 -15.17 2.88 -1.29
C ARG A 761 -14.87 1.43 -1.67
N PRO A 762 -14.19 0.65 -0.82
CA PRO A 762 -14.03 -0.78 -1.02
C PRO A 762 -15.37 -1.48 -1.16
N GLN A 763 -15.44 -2.45 -2.05
CA GLN A 763 -16.60 -3.33 -2.14
C GLN A 763 -16.72 -4.14 -0.84
N GLU A 764 -17.75 -3.81 -0.03
CA GLU A 764 -18.18 -4.67 1.06
C GLU A 764 -18.39 -6.10 0.54
N ASN A 765 -17.75 -7.06 1.20
CA ASN A 765 -17.93 -8.47 0.91
C ASN A 765 -19.32 -8.93 1.41
N ILE A 766 -20.36 -8.60 0.64
CA ILE A 766 -21.68 -9.22 0.75
C ILE A 766 -21.46 -10.73 0.75
N GLU A 767 -21.90 -11.39 1.82
CA GLU A 767 -21.63 -12.81 2.03
C GLU A 767 -22.12 -13.67 0.86
N LEU A 768 -21.52 -14.85 0.74
CA LEU A 768 -21.90 -15.89 -0.22
C LEU A 768 -23.32 -16.44 0.06
N LYS A 769 -24.34 -15.65 -0.29
CA LYS A 769 -25.73 -16.07 -0.46
C LYS A 769 -25.81 -17.05 -1.63
N ARG A 770 -25.37 -18.29 -1.39
CA ARG A 770 -25.68 -19.41 -2.28
C ARG A 770 -27.21 -19.56 -2.34
N PRO A 771 -27.81 -19.71 -3.54
CA PRO A 771 -29.23 -19.97 -3.66
C PRO A 771 -29.65 -21.23 -2.88
N ARG A 772 -30.86 -21.23 -2.33
CA ARG A 772 -31.53 -22.47 -1.94
C ARG A 772 -32.06 -23.13 -3.21
N ASP A 773 -31.35 -24.14 -3.70
CA ASP A 773 -31.91 -25.11 -4.65
C ASP A 773 -32.84 -26.07 -3.89
N GLU A 774 -34.12 -25.74 -3.80
CA GLU A 774 -35.13 -26.64 -3.25
C GLU A 774 -35.57 -27.65 -4.29
N SER A 775 -35.02 -28.88 -4.25
CA SER A 775 -35.63 -30.02 -4.94
C SER A 775 -35.58 -31.34 -4.16
N LYS A 776 -36.77 -31.72 -3.70
CA LYS A 776 -37.25 -33.09 -3.39
C LYS A 776 -36.72 -33.81 -2.13
N ILE A 777 -37.51 -33.65 -1.06
CA ILE A 777 -38.30 -34.71 -0.39
C ILE A 777 -37.55 -36.05 -0.13
N ILE A 778 -37.29 -36.36 1.15
CA ILE A 778 -38.10 -37.28 2.00
C ILE A 778 -37.77 -36.94 3.46
N LEU A 779 -38.79 -36.80 4.32
CA LEU A 779 -38.62 -36.92 5.77
C LEU A 779 -39.94 -37.39 6.40
N CYS A 780 -39.94 -38.59 6.98
CA CYS A 780 -41.04 -39.12 7.77
C CYS A 780 -40.76 -38.88 9.25
N GLY A 781 -41.64 -38.19 9.97
CA GLY A 781 -41.48 -37.96 11.42
C GLY A 781 -42.49 -36.96 11.97
N LYS A 782 -43.45 -37.45 12.77
CA LYS A 782 -44.43 -36.62 13.48
C LYS A 782 -43.74 -35.82 14.60
N GLY A 783 -44.19 -34.59 14.88
CA GLY A 783 -43.71 -33.81 16.03
C GLY A 783 -44.43 -32.46 16.14
N GLU A 784 -45.32 -32.32 17.12
CA GLU A 784 -46.30 -31.23 17.16
C GLU A 784 -45.79 -29.92 17.81
N LYS A 785 -45.90 -28.83 17.05
CA LYS A 785 -46.50 -27.49 17.35
C LYS A 785 -46.18 -26.72 18.67
N PRO A 786 -46.41 -25.37 18.67
CA PRO A 786 -45.64 -24.46 19.55
C PRO A 786 -46.48 -23.47 20.41
N ARG A 787 -45.78 -22.64 21.21
CA ARG A 787 -46.09 -21.21 21.49
C ARG A 787 -44.75 -20.43 21.54
N LYS A 788 -44.55 -19.20 21.06
CA LYS A 788 -45.29 -17.91 21.00
C LYS A 788 -45.36 -17.10 22.31
N GLY A 789 -44.80 -15.88 22.26
CA GLY A 789 -44.64 -14.91 23.37
C GLY A 789 -43.27 -14.23 23.20
N LYS A 790 -43.09 -13.23 22.31
CA LYS A 790 -43.48 -11.80 22.35
C LYS A 790 -42.54 -10.96 23.25
N LEU A 791 -42.23 -9.74 22.80
CA LEU A 791 -41.48 -8.72 23.55
C LEU A 791 -42.36 -8.16 24.69
N ASP A 792 -41.83 -7.27 25.53
CA ASP A 792 -42.01 -5.82 25.37
C ASP A 792 -40.93 -5.06 26.24
N ASP A 793 -40.81 -3.74 26.06
CA ASP A 793 -39.65 -2.81 26.25
C ASP A 793 -39.11 -2.45 27.67
N GLU A 794 -38.16 -1.49 27.67
CA GLU A 794 -38.02 -0.29 28.55
C GLU A 794 -36.76 -0.06 29.45
N SER A 795 -36.02 1.01 29.10
CA SER A 795 -35.26 1.96 29.97
C SER A 795 -33.93 1.53 30.65
N GLY A 796 -33.07 2.52 31.00
CA GLY A 796 -31.93 2.33 31.91
C GLY A 796 -30.54 2.83 31.47
N ASP A 797 -30.45 4.09 31.03
CA ASP A 797 -29.38 5.09 31.25
C ASP A 797 -27.86 4.76 31.30
N ASP A 798 -27.10 5.69 30.70
CA ASP A 798 -25.84 6.28 31.17
C ASP A 798 -24.42 5.68 30.92
N PHE A 799 -23.64 6.53 30.22
CA PHE A 799 -22.20 6.79 30.20
C PHE A 799 -21.13 5.76 29.73
N ASP A 800 -20.28 6.31 28.85
CA ASP A 800 -18.84 6.14 28.73
C ASP A 800 -18.20 4.79 28.29
N ASN A 801 -18.09 4.71 26.95
CA ASN A 801 -16.84 5.01 26.23
C ASN A 801 -16.07 3.84 25.57
N ASP A 802 -15.38 4.22 24.50
CA ASP A 802 -14.24 3.60 23.84
C ASP A 802 -14.27 2.12 23.37
N LYS A 803 -14.57 2.05 22.07
CA LYS A 803 -13.72 1.45 21.02
C LYS A 803 -13.54 -0.08 20.94
N TYR A 804 -13.90 -0.55 19.73
CA TYR A 804 -13.16 -1.53 18.91
C TYR A 804 -13.19 -3.00 19.41
N SER A 805 -13.59 -3.97 18.59
CA SER A 805 -12.92 -4.49 17.38
C SER A 805 -11.63 -5.28 17.70
N SER A 806 -11.43 -6.51 17.21
CA SER A 806 -12.37 -7.34 16.42
C SER A 806 -11.93 -8.81 16.25
N LYS A 807 -12.92 -9.64 15.86
CA LYS A 807 -12.82 -10.74 14.87
C LYS A 807 -11.67 -11.79 15.00
N SER A 808 -12.01 -12.88 15.70
CA SER A 808 -11.86 -14.26 15.21
C SER A 808 -10.42 -14.82 15.03
N TYR A 809 -10.16 -15.99 14.42
CA TYR A 809 -10.10 -16.19 12.95
C TYR A 809 -10.02 -17.66 12.40
N LYS A 810 -11.00 -18.55 12.66
CA LYS A 810 -11.39 -19.72 11.80
C LYS A 810 -10.88 -21.18 12.05
N ASN A 811 -10.00 -21.67 11.15
CA ASN A 811 -9.91 -23.04 10.54
C ASN A 811 -9.01 -24.07 11.29
N LYS A 812 -8.50 -25.24 10.87
CA LYS A 812 -8.23 -26.09 9.65
C LYS A 812 -7.76 -27.43 10.28
N THR A 813 -7.99 -28.68 9.88
CA THR A 813 -7.85 -29.41 8.59
C THR A 813 -8.82 -30.64 8.56
N LYS A 814 -8.88 -31.68 7.68
CA LYS A 814 -7.96 -32.57 6.88
C LYS A 814 -7.06 -33.52 7.71
N PRO A 815 -6.60 -34.72 7.27
CA PRO A 815 -6.51 -35.38 5.93
C PRO A 815 -7.86 -36.02 5.43
N ALA A 816 -8.02 -37.01 4.52
CA ALA A 816 -7.21 -38.03 3.80
C ALA A 816 -7.97 -38.49 2.50
N LEU A 817 -7.61 -39.42 1.59
CA LEU A 817 -6.38 -40.20 1.19
C LEU A 817 -6.64 -40.84 -0.23
N ARG A 818 -5.59 -41.02 -1.08
CA ARG A 818 -5.52 -41.93 -2.29
C ARG A 818 -6.43 -41.63 -3.53
N SER A 819 -6.14 -42.04 -4.80
CA SER A 819 -4.91 -42.57 -5.47
C SER A 819 -5.01 -42.76 -7.01
N LYS A 820 -3.86 -42.78 -7.73
CA LYS A 820 -3.56 -43.45 -9.05
C LYS A 820 -4.19 -42.87 -10.35
N ALA A 821 -3.65 -43.02 -11.58
CA ALA A 821 -2.37 -43.59 -12.11
C ALA A 821 -2.02 -43.13 -13.56
N HIS A 822 -0.80 -43.44 -14.04
CA HIS A 822 -0.20 -43.52 -15.41
C HIS A 822 -0.81 -42.76 -16.63
N VAL A 823 -0.06 -41.98 -17.45
CA VAL A 823 1.17 -42.21 -18.27
C VAL A 823 0.90 -42.86 -19.64
N SER A 824 1.61 -42.38 -20.69
CA SER A 824 1.31 -42.56 -22.11
C SER A 824 2.37 -43.37 -22.91
N LYS A 825 2.16 -43.47 -24.23
CA LYS A 825 2.94 -44.16 -25.32
C LYS A 825 2.39 -45.58 -25.64
N ARG A 826 2.57 -46.12 -26.85
CA ARG A 826 3.50 -45.75 -27.96
C ARG A 826 2.89 -46.03 -29.36
N LYS A 827 3.71 -45.93 -30.41
CA LYS A 827 3.44 -46.53 -31.74
C LYS A 827 3.48 -48.07 -31.64
N CYS A 828 2.75 -48.72 -32.56
CA CYS A 828 2.65 -50.17 -32.76
C CYS A 828 1.92 -50.90 -31.64
#